data_AF-A0A010QVX2-F1
#
_entry.id   AF-A0A010QVX2-F1
#
_cell.length_a   1.000
_cell.length_b   1.000
_cell.length_c   1.000
_cell.angle_alpha   90.00
_cell.angle_beta   90.00
_cell.angle_gamma   90.00
#
_symmetry.space_group_name_H-M   'P 1'
#
loop_
_entity.id
_entity.type
_entity.pdbx_description
1 polymer ?
#
loop_
_entity_poly.entity_id
_entity_poly.type
_entity_poly.pdbx_seq_one_letter_code
_entity_poly.pdbx_strand_id
1 'polypeptide(L)'
;MPIPESEYLSPVWKDGIFNNRVAFVTGGAGSICSAQTRALVRLGANACIIGRNVEKTESMAKDIATARPGAKVIGIGGCDVRNPQSLQDAADRCAKELGGIDFVIAGAAGNFIAPLSGMSPNAFKAVIDIDVLGTFNTVKATIPYLVESAKKNPTPSQNGLTGGRIIFVSATFHWTGMPLQAHVSAAKAAVDALMASVTLEYGPFGVTSNVIAPGPIKDTEGMQRLSSSKQDQAKADAVVPQGRWGVIRDIADSTVYLFSDAGSFVNGQAIPVDGGAWRRQGALAVGTDEDMRYPDFLLKGEISKHVKSGRKTESKLFQQHISNMGLKHLLAMGLPIMPAAAETVLGIYVFHRHGDRTAKKTPPVRFTDLGAYEVYTSGLEYGRLYVRENATHQIRNMSTDDVLPEQLSVTSPTDVVLQSSANAFLQGFYPPSGTVEALANGSSVEAPLGGYQYIPVNAVATASTSTNAESSEWLQGGSGCGKAVVSSNNYFSSPEYAAVDAESRDFYQSLLPVINGTFGTKAATFENAYSIFDLINVARIHNDSIPSDSLLTNATVRSLTDYANIHEWNLAYNESDPIRAVAGKVLAGQVLQALNATLKDAAKSSSVKANIQFGAYASFSSFFGLAQLQKVSADFQTVVDYASSMVFELVTNATSTSPAADDVAVRFRFANGSAGINNLTVYPLFGQSETVLPWNTFVTQMRQFAIEDTKTWCTACGNSTGTCATALGLDGSTDANGSGSSGSKGGVSTPVAGVIGALVTLVVILGILGLVMLIGGLRLVKKSKIAKDVPAASTAEQTGGAKH
;
A
#
# COMPACT_ATOMS: atom_id res chain seq x y z
N MET A 1 5.36 15.63 -47.03
CA MET A 1 5.02 14.47 -47.86
C MET A 1 4.06 13.64 -47.04
N PRO A 2 2.90 13.25 -47.61
CA PRO A 2 1.94 12.44 -46.89
C PRO A 2 2.62 11.15 -46.42
N ILE A 3 2.54 10.87 -45.12
CA ILE A 3 2.98 9.59 -44.55
C ILE A 3 1.80 8.60 -44.56
N PRO A 4 2.05 7.29 -44.78
CA PRO A 4 1.02 6.26 -44.71
C PRO A 4 0.26 6.27 -43.37
N GLU A 5 -1.05 6.00 -43.40
CA GLU A 5 -1.90 5.96 -42.20
C GLU A 5 -1.36 5.04 -41.11
N SER A 6 -0.83 3.88 -41.51
CA SER A 6 -0.25 2.89 -40.61
C SER A 6 0.96 3.38 -39.81
N GLU A 7 1.61 4.47 -40.22
CA GLU A 7 2.77 5.05 -39.52
C GLU A 7 2.38 5.97 -38.37
N TYR A 8 1.15 6.50 -38.35
CA TYR A 8 0.70 7.47 -37.33
C TYR A 8 -0.62 7.09 -36.65
N LEU A 9 -1.33 6.07 -37.10
CA LEU A 9 -2.61 5.67 -36.52
C LEU A 9 -2.80 4.15 -36.55
N SER A 10 -3.21 3.56 -35.44
CA SER A 10 -3.59 2.14 -35.39
C SER A 10 -4.99 1.92 -36.00
N PRO A 11 -5.24 0.76 -36.65
CA PRO A 11 -6.52 0.47 -37.33
C PRO A 11 -7.67 0.13 -36.36
N VAL A 12 -7.50 0.38 -35.06
CA VAL A 12 -8.47 0.06 -34.00
C VAL A 12 -9.45 1.20 -33.72
N TRP A 13 -9.10 2.42 -34.15
CA TRP A 13 -9.91 3.61 -33.87
C TRP A 13 -11.07 3.72 -34.85
N LYS A 14 -12.27 3.98 -34.30
CA LYS A 14 -13.47 4.19 -35.10
C LYS A 14 -13.39 5.52 -35.86
N ASP A 15 -13.76 5.51 -37.13
CA ASP A 15 -13.85 6.74 -37.92
C ASP A 15 -14.87 7.73 -37.32
N GLY A 16 -14.53 9.01 -37.37
CA GLY A 16 -15.43 10.10 -36.96
C GLY A 16 -15.55 10.33 -35.45
N ILE A 17 -14.73 9.66 -34.62
CA ILE A 17 -14.74 9.85 -33.15
C ILE A 17 -14.37 11.27 -32.69
N PHE A 18 -13.88 12.12 -33.61
CA PHE A 18 -13.63 13.54 -33.36
C PHE A 18 -14.37 14.46 -34.33
N ASN A 19 -15.47 13.99 -34.93
CA ASN A 19 -16.27 14.81 -35.84
C ASN A 19 -16.69 16.14 -35.18
N ASN A 20 -16.49 17.24 -35.91
CA ASN A 20 -16.81 18.59 -35.46
C ASN A 20 -16.03 19.03 -34.20
N ARG A 21 -14.84 18.46 -33.96
CA ARG A 21 -13.91 18.92 -32.93
C ARG A 21 -12.76 19.72 -33.53
N VAL A 22 -12.22 20.63 -32.75
CA VAL A 22 -11.08 21.46 -33.14
C VAL A 22 -9.91 21.25 -32.18
N ALA A 23 -8.75 20.91 -32.73
CA ALA A 23 -7.50 20.79 -31.99
C ALA A 23 -6.62 22.03 -32.18
N PHE A 24 -6.14 22.63 -31.08
CA PHE A 24 -5.15 23.71 -31.08
C PHE A 24 -3.81 23.17 -30.57
N VAL A 25 -2.76 23.27 -31.38
CA VAL A 25 -1.52 22.53 -31.14
C VAL A 25 -0.30 23.43 -31.25
N THR A 26 0.39 23.64 -30.13
CA THR A 26 1.70 24.32 -30.13
C THR A 26 2.82 23.33 -30.46
N GLY A 27 3.79 23.76 -31.26
CA GLY A 27 4.81 22.85 -31.77
C GLY A 27 4.29 21.88 -32.84
N GLY A 28 3.10 22.14 -33.42
CA GLY A 28 2.43 21.22 -34.35
C GLY A 28 3.18 20.99 -35.68
N ALA A 29 4.20 21.78 -35.98
CA ALA A 29 5.12 21.54 -37.09
C ALA A 29 6.26 20.55 -36.76
N GLY A 30 6.38 20.10 -35.51
CA GLY A 30 7.37 19.13 -35.06
C GLY A 30 6.91 17.69 -35.29
N SER A 31 7.86 16.74 -35.30
CA SER A 31 7.61 15.34 -35.66
C SER A 31 6.56 14.62 -34.80
N ILE A 32 6.53 14.87 -33.48
CA ILE A 32 5.54 14.25 -32.57
C ILE A 32 4.17 14.89 -32.75
N CYS A 33 4.08 16.21 -32.57
CA CYS A 33 2.79 16.90 -32.56
C CYS A 33 2.10 16.91 -33.92
N SER A 34 2.85 16.89 -35.03
CA SER A 34 2.27 16.70 -36.36
C SER A 34 1.59 15.34 -36.52
N ALA A 35 2.17 14.26 -35.99
CA ALA A 35 1.57 12.92 -36.02
C ALA A 35 0.31 12.82 -35.14
N GLN A 36 0.37 13.39 -33.92
CA GLN A 36 -0.80 13.52 -33.04
C GLN A 36 -1.93 14.28 -33.75
N THR A 37 -1.62 15.44 -34.35
CA THR A 37 -2.61 16.26 -35.07
C THR A 37 -3.18 15.52 -36.27
N ARG A 38 -2.34 14.80 -37.03
CA ARG A 38 -2.76 14.02 -38.18
C ARG A 38 -3.73 12.90 -37.81
N ALA A 39 -3.47 12.18 -36.72
CA ALA A 39 -4.38 11.18 -36.19
C ALA A 39 -5.76 11.78 -35.85
N LEU A 40 -5.79 12.92 -35.14
CA LEU A 40 -7.05 13.60 -34.80
C LEU A 40 -7.81 14.05 -36.07
N VAL A 41 -7.11 14.61 -37.05
CA VAL A 41 -7.71 15.07 -38.32
C VAL A 41 -8.26 13.90 -39.12
N ARG A 42 -7.50 12.80 -39.23
CA ARG A 42 -7.93 11.55 -39.89
C ARG A 42 -9.22 11.00 -39.27
N LEU A 43 -9.37 11.14 -37.96
CA LEU A 43 -10.50 10.63 -37.17
C LEU A 43 -11.66 11.60 -36.99
N GLY A 44 -11.63 12.79 -37.60
CA GLY A 44 -12.80 13.68 -37.64
C GLY A 44 -12.55 15.15 -37.30
N ALA A 45 -11.42 15.47 -36.68
CA ALA A 45 -11.15 16.83 -36.18
C ALA A 45 -10.70 17.79 -37.29
N ASN A 46 -10.91 19.08 -37.04
CA ASN A 46 -10.15 20.16 -37.67
C ASN A 46 -9.02 20.59 -36.73
N ALA A 47 -8.03 21.32 -37.23
CA ALA A 47 -6.89 21.69 -36.39
C ALA A 47 -6.30 23.05 -36.72
N CYS A 48 -5.69 23.67 -35.71
CA CYS A 48 -4.82 24.82 -35.83
C CYS A 48 -3.46 24.46 -35.23
N ILE A 49 -2.40 24.53 -36.03
CA ILE A 49 -1.04 24.27 -35.58
C ILE A 49 -0.23 25.57 -35.53
N ILE A 50 0.55 25.73 -34.47
CA ILE A 50 1.28 26.95 -34.16
C ILE A 50 2.79 26.68 -34.19
N GLY A 51 3.53 27.59 -34.82
CA GLY A 51 4.98 27.55 -34.85
C GLY A 51 5.64 28.87 -35.24
N ARG A 52 6.93 28.98 -34.94
CA ARG A 52 7.71 30.21 -35.20
C ARG A 52 8.08 30.40 -36.67
N ASN A 53 8.39 29.31 -37.39
CA ASN A 53 8.75 29.36 -38.80
C ASN A 53 7.48 29.30 -39.67
N VAL A 54 7.26 30.32 -40.49
CA VAL A 54 6.02 30.50 -41.25
C VAL A 54 5.85 29.40 -42.28
N GLU A 55 6.85 29.22 -43.14
CA GLU A 55 6.81 28.30 -44.27
C GLU A 55 6.65 26.84 -43.81
N LYS A 56 7.40 26.44 -42.78
CA LYS A 56 7.34 25.10 -42.19
C LYS A 56 5.97 24.82 -41.59
N THR A 57 5.41 25.79 -40.87
CA THR A 57 4.12 25.61 -40.18
C THR A 57 2.98 25.53 -41.19
N GLU A 58 2.95 26.43 -42.17
CA GLU A 58 1.92 26.41 -43.21
C GLU A 58 2.03 25.17 -44.12
N SER A 59 3.25 24.77 -44.48
CA SER A 59 3.46 23.55 -45.27
C SER A 59 3.01 22.30 -44.50
N MET A 60 3.29 22.22 -43.20
CA MET A 60 2.85 21.09 -42.38
C MET A 60 1.32 21.07 -42.25
N ALA A 61 0.68 22.22 -42.10
CA ALA A 61 -0.80 22.30 -42.03
C ALA A 61 -1.44 21.77 -43.31
N LYS A 62 -0.92 22.17 -44.49
CA LYS A 62 -1.36 21.65 -45.79
C LYS A 62 -1.19 20.13 -45.90
N ASP A 63 -0.07 19.62 -45.43
CA ASP A 63 0.23 18.19 -45.46
C ASP A 63 -0.64 17.38 -44.48
N ILE A 64 -0.95 17.90 -43.30
CA ILE A 64 -1.89 17.27 -42.35
C ILE A 64 -3.32 17.28 -42.91
N ALA A 65 -3.73 18.34 -43.60
CA ALA A 65 -5.07 18.42 -44.21
C ALA A 65 -5.34 17.30 -45.22
N THR A 66 -4.30 16.70 -45.83
CA THR A 66 -4.48 15.57 -46.75
C THR A 66 -4.89 14.27 -46.05
N ALA A 67 -4.84 14.20 -44.72
CA ALA A 67 -5.20 12.99 -43.97
C ALA A 67 -6.70 12.67 -44.03
N ARG A 68 -7.56 13.65 -44.34
CA ARG A 68 -8.99 13.44 -44.54
C ARG A 68 -9.53 14.47 -45.54
N PRO A 69 -10.26 14.04 -46.61
CA PRO A 69 -10.92 14.96 -47.51
C PRO A 69 -11.82 15.96 -46.79
N GLY A 70 -11.70 17.25 -47.12
CA GLY A 70 -12.50 18.32 -46.52
C GLY A 70 -12.05 18.78 -45.13
N ALA A 71 -10.95 18.22 -44.58
CA ALA A 71 -10.39 18.71 -43.33
C ALA A 71 -9.90 20.16 -43.45
N LYS A 72 -10.17 20.96 -42.41
CA LYS A 72 -9.63 22.31 -42.28
C LYS A 72 -8.47 22.28 -41.30
N VAL A 73 -7.27 22.59 -41.79
CA VAL A 73 -6.07 22.70 -40.98
C VAL A 73 -5.40 24.04 -41.23
N ILE A 74 -5.32 24.87 -40.19
CA ILE A 74 -4.71 26.20 -40.24
C ILE A 74 -3.29 26.11 -39.67
N GLY A 75 -2.30 26.60 -40.42
CA GLY A 75 -0.95 26.82 -39.91
C GLY A 75 -0.76 28.29 -39.56
N ILE A 76 -0.48 28.60 -38.29
CA ILE A 76 -0.14 29.96 -37.86
C ILE A 76 1.36 30.02 -37.59
N GLY A 77 2.07 30.53 -38.60
CA GLY A 77 3.49 30.86 -38.55
C GLY A 77 3.81 32.12 -37.73
N GLY A 78 5.08 32.33 -37.41
CA GLY A 78 5.55 33.56 -36.74
C GLY A 78 5.12 33.70 -35.27
N CYS A 79 4.39 32.72 -34.74
CA CYS A 79 3.89 32.74 -33.38
C CYS A 79 4.90 32.08 -32.43
N ASP A 80 5.38 32.86 -31.46
CA ASP A 80 6.28 32.39 -30.41
C ASP A 80 5.50 32.19 -29.11
N VAL A 81 5.57 31.00 -28.52
CA VAL A 81 4.85 30.66 -27.28
C VAL A 81 5.27 31.52 -26.09
N ARG A 82 6.45 32.14 -26.15
CA ARG A 82 6.92 33.09 -25.14
C ARG A 82 6.18 34.42 -25.16
N ASN A 83 5.45 34.72 -26.23
CA ASN A 83 4.64 35.94 -26.37
C ASN A 83 3.16 35.62 -26.10
N PRO A 84 2.62 36.02 -24.93
CA PRO A 84 1.22 35.73 -24.57
C PRO A 84 0.22 36.32 -25.56
N GLN A 85 0.46 37.54 -26.06
CA GLN A 85 -0.46 38.20 -26.99
C GLN A 85 -0.52 37.44 -28.32
N SER A 86 0.63 37.02 -28.85
CA SER A 86 0.68 36.25 -30.09
C SER A 86 -0.08 34.92 -29.98
N LEU A 87 -0.02 34.26 -28.81
CA LEU A 87 -0.77 33.03 -28.55
C LEU A 87 -2.26 33.29 -28.40
N GLN A 88 -2.65 34.39 -27.73
CA GLN A 88 -4.05 34.79 -27.63
C GLN A 88 -4.64 35.06 -29.02
N ASP A 89 -3.97 35.86 -29.84
CA ASP A 89 -4.41 36.17 -31.21
C ASP A 89 -4.55 34.91 -32.07
N ALA A 90 -3.65 33.94 -31.87
CA ALA A 90 -3.71 32.64 -32.54
C ALA A 90 -4.89 31.78 -32.07
N ALA A 91 -5.16 31.73 -30.76
CA ALA A 91 -6.31 31.02 -30.19
C ALA A 91 -7.63 31.63 -30.67
N ASP A 92 -7.74 32.97 -30.65
CA ASP A 92 -8.90 33.72 -31.12
C ASP A 92 -9.15 33.45 -32.61
N ARG A 93 -8.09 33.48 -33.43
CA ARG A 93 -8.18 33.16 -34.85
C ARG A 93 -8.62 31.72 -35.10
N CYS A 94 -8.06 30.76 -34.35
CA CYS A 94 -8.48 29.36 -34.42
C CYS A 94 -9.98 29.21 -34.12
N ALA A 95 -10.45 29.77 -32.99
CA ALA A 95 -11.84 29.72 -32.60
C ALA A 95 -12.77 30.39 -33.63
N LYS A 96 -12.35 31.54 -34.18
CA LYS A 96 -13.10 32.27 -35.21
C LYS A 96 -13.23 31.49 -36.52
N GLU A 97 -12.15 30.90 -37.02
CA GLU A 97 -12.13 30.25 -38.34
C GLU A 97 -12.63 28.79 -38.30
N LEU A 98 -12.44 28.09 -37.18
CA LEU A 98 -12.78 26.68 -37.02
C LEU A 98 -14.00 26.42 -36.12
N GLY A 99 -14.50 27.44 -35.42
CA GLY A 99 -15.74 27.39 -34.64
C GLY A 99 -15.57 27.09 -33.14
N GLY A 100 -14.34 26.90 -32.65
CA GLY A 100 -14.04 26.66 -31.24
C GLY A 100 -12.67 26.02 -31.03
N ILE A 101 -12.37 25.64 -29.79
CA ILE A 101 -11.22 24.81 -29.42
C ILE A 101 -11.70 23.76 -28.42
N ASP A 102 -11.64 22.49 -28.81
CA ASP A 102 -12.07 21.37 -27.98
C ASP A 102 -10.88 20.64 -27.35
N PHE A 103 -9.78 20.56 -28.10
CA PHE A 103 -8.57 19.85 -27.69
C PHE A 103 -7.37 20.77 -27.79
N VAL A 104 -6.50 20.74 -26.78
CA VAL A 104 -5.23 21.48 -26.78
C VAL A 104 -4.06 20.53 -26.60
N ILE A 105 -3.04 20.65 -27.44
CA ILE A 105 -1.75 19.98 -27.24
C ILE A 105 -0.70 21.07 -27.01
N ALA A 106 -0.19 21.16 -25.79
CA ALA A 106 0.95 22.01 -25.44
C ALA A 106 2.26 21.24 -25.68
N GLY A 107 2.79 21.36 -26.90
CA GLY A 107 3.90 20.54 -27.39
C GLY A 107 5.16 21.30 -27.81
N ALA A 108 5.16 22.64 -27.72
CA ALA A 108 6.35 23.43 -28.00
C ALA A 108 7.45 23.16 -26.96
N ALA A 109 8.67 22.86 -27.43
CA ALA A 109 9.80 22.57 -26.56
C ALA A 109 11.13 23.05 -27.16
N GLY A 110 12.04 23.48 -26.29
CA GLY A 110 13.44 23.76 -26.56
C GLY A 110 14.33 22.75 -25.84
N ASN A 111 15.24 22.12 -26.56
CA ASN A 111 16.20 21.20 -25.96
C ASN A 111 17.53 21.16 -26.73
N PHE A 112 18.61 21.01 -25.97
CA PHE A 112 19.99 20.82 -26.42
C PHE A 112 20.77 20.05 -25.35
N ILE A 113 21.94 19.51 -25.71
CA ILE A 113 22.82 18.79 -24.78
C ILE A 113 23.88 19.77 -24.27
N ALA A 114 24.00 19.92 -22.95
CA ALA A 114 25.09 20.70 -22.33
C ALA A 114 25.40 20.24 -20.90
N PRO A 115 26.68 20.13 -20.51
CA PRO A 115 27.03 19.88 -19.11
C PRO A 115 26.58 21.04 -18.24
N LEU A 116 26.15 20.75 -17.01
CA LEU A 116 25.67 21.77 -16.07
C LEU A 116 26.72 22.87 -15.83
N SER A 117 28.00 22.49 -15.73
CA SER A 117 29.12 23.44 -15.58
C SER A 117 29.38 24.32 -16.80
N GLY A 118 28.96 23.88 -18.00
CA GLY A 118 29.13 24.64 -19.25
C GLY A 118 27.89 25.40 -19.68
N MET A 119 26.79 25.30 -18.94
CA MET A 119 25.52 25.92 -19.29
C MET A 119 25.43 27.33 -18.73
N SER A 120 25.24 28.31 -19.61
CA SER A 120 25.01 29.69 -19.17
C SER A 120 23.61 29.85 -18.58
N PRO A 121 23.41 30.78 -17.63
CA PRO A 121 22.07 31.11 -17.12
C PRO A 121 21.08 31.49 -18.24
N ASN A 122 21.53 32.17 -19.30
CA ASN A 122 20.69 32.52 -20.44
C ASN A 122 20.24 31.29 -21.25
N ALA A 123 21.11 30.30 -21.40
CA ALA A 123 20.77 29.05 -22.09
C ALA A 123 19.74 28.23 -21.29
N PHE A 124 19.91 28.16 -19.96
CA PHE A 124 18.91 27.57 -19.07
C PHE A 124 17.57 28.32 -19.13
N LYS A 125 17.60 29.66 -18.99
CA LYS A 125 16.42 30.53 -19.07
C LYS A 125 15.67 30.36 -20.39
N ALA A 126 16.38 30.25 -21.52
CA ALA A 126 15.74 30.09 -22.83
C ALA A 126 14.84 28.84 -22.89
N VAL A 127 15.22 27.75 -22.24
CA VAL A 127 14.41 26.52 -22.19
C VAL A 127 13.23 26.71 -21.23
N ILE A 128 13.43 27.32 -20.07
CA ILE A 128 12.34 27.65 -19.14
C ILE A 128 11.30 28.56 -19.81
N ASP A 129 11.74 29.58 -20.54
CA ASP A 129 10.86 30.48 -21.26
C ASP A 129 10.03 29.74 -22.33
N ILE A 130 10.64 28.82 -23.08
CA ILE A 130 9.94 28.08 -24.14
C ILE A 130 8.99 27.04 -23.55
N ASP A 131 9.49 26.16 -22.67
CA ASP A 131 8.76 24.99 -22.22
C ASP A 131 7.80 25.32 -21.07
N VAL A 132 8.22 26.12 -20.09
CA VAL A 132 7.41 26.42 -18.91
C VAL A 132 6.49 27.60 -19.19
N LEU A 133 7.06 28.77 -19.50
CA LEU A 133 6.25 29.97 -19.77
C LEU A 133 5.42 29.78 -21.05
N GLY A 134 5.98 29.16 -22.08
CA GLY A 134 5.21 28.87 -23.31
C GLY A 134 4.03 27.94 -23.06
N THR A 135 4.18 26.92 -22.22
CA THR A 135 3.07 26.05 -21.81
C THR A 135 2.03 26.81 -20.99
N PHE A 136 2.46 27.59 -20.00
CA PHE A 136 1.57 28.44 -19.21
C PHE A 136 0.77 29.42 -20.08
N ASN A 137 1.43 30.10 -21.02
CA ASN A 137 0.78 31.02 -21.95
C ASN A 137 -0.22 30.29 -22.86
N THR A 138 0.11 29.06 -23.28
CA THR A 138 -0.81 28.22 -24.06
C THR A 138 -2.08 27.94 -23.26
N VAL A 139 -1.94 27.45 -22.02
CA VAL A 139 -3.07 27.22 -21.11
C VAL A 139 -3.88 28.50 -20.98
N LYS A 140 -3.24 29.64 -20.66
CA LYS A 140 -3.93 30.91 -20.42
C LYS A 140 -4.74 31.37 -21.62
N ALA A 141 -4.19 31.24 -22.83
CA ALA A 141 -4.86 31.64 -24.07
C ALA A 141 -6.03 30.71 -24.44
N THR A 142 -5.93 29.42 -24.12
CA THR A 142 -6.91 28.42 -24.59
C THR A 142 -7.96 28.01 -23.56
N ILE A 143 -7.70 28.20 -22.27
CA ILE A 143 -8.57 27.66 -21.21
C ILE A 143 -10.02 28.17 -21.25
N PRO A 144 -10.32 29.43 -21.63
CA PRO A 144 -11.72 29.86 -21.76
C PRO A 144 -12.49 29.05 -22.80
N TYR A 145 -11.85 28.71 -23.92
CA TYR A 145 -12.44 27.90 -24.99
C TYR A 145 -12.63 26.44 -24.58
N LEU A 146 -11.67 25.87 -23.83
CA LEU A 146 -11.80 24.52 -23.30
C LEU A 146 -12.97 24.40 -22.31
N VAL A 147 -13.16 25.39 -21.44
CA VAL A 147 -14.31 25.44 -20.52
C VAL A 147 -15.62 25.55 -21.29
N GLU A 148 -15.67 26.36 -22.36
CA GLU A 148 -16.85 26.45 -23.22
C GLU A 148 -17.13 25.11 -23.94
N SER A 149 -16.09 24.46 -24.45
CA SER A 149 -16.17 23.15 -25.09
C SER A 149 -16.65 22.07 -24.12
N ALA A 150 -16.12 22.02 -22.89
CA ALA A 150 -16.55 21.08 -21.86
C ALA A 150 -18.05 21.23 -21.52
N LYS A 151 -18.54 22.47 -21.43
CA LYS A 151 -19.97 22.75 -21.21
C LYS A 151 -20.84 22.26 -22.37
N LYS A 152 -20.39 22.45 -23.61
CA LYS A 152 -21.11 22.01 -24.83
C LYS A 152 -21.04 20.50 -25.04
N ASN A 153 -19.96 19.87 -24.56
CA ASN A 153 -19.64 18.47 -24.80
C ASN A 153 -19.22 17.79 -23.48
N PRO A 154 -20.16 17.62 -22.54
CA PRO A 154 -19.86 17.13 -21.19
C PRO A 154 -19.34 15.68 -21.22
N THR A 155 -18.67 15.33 -20.14
CA THR A 155 -18.17 13.98 -19.87
C THR A 155 -18.91 13.43 -18.63
N PRO A 156 -19.47 12.19 -18.65
CA PRO A 156 -19.48 11.22 -19.74
C PRO A 156 -20.21 11.72 -21.00
N SER A 157 -19.69 11.36 -22.18
CA SER A 157 -20.30 11.80 -23.44
C SER A 157 -21.62 11.09 -23.70
N GLN A 158 -22.66 11.85 -24.08
CA GLN A 158 -23.95 11.29 -24.48
C GLN A 158 -23.95 10.71 -25.92
N ASN A 159 -22.97 11.12 -26.75
CA ASN A 159 -22.90 10.73 -28.16
C ASN A 159 -21.52 10.18 -28.58
N GLY A 160 -20.68 9.86 -27.60
CA GLY A 160 -19.30 9.38 -27.79
C GLY A 160 -18.29 10.44 -28.23
N LEU A 161 -18.70 11.72 -28.34
CA LEU A 161 -17.84 12.86 -28.66
C LEU A 161 -17.60 13.72 -27.42
N THR A 162 -16.37 14.13 -27.20
CA THR A 162 -15.89 14.78 -25.96
C THR A 162 -15.38 16.20 -26.25
N GLY A 163 -15.26 17.05 -25.24
CA GLY A 163 -14.67 18.38 -25.37
C GLY A 163 -13.90 18.81 -24.12
N GLY A 164 -13.26 19.97 -24.18
CA GLY A 164 -12.53 20.56 -23.07
C GLY A 164 -11.35 19.74 -22.57
N ARG A 165 -10.43 19.31 -23.45
CA ARG A 165 -9.30 18.46 -23.05
C ARG A 165 -7.96 19.05 -23.41
N ILE A 166 -6.99 18.94 -22.52
CA ILE A 166 -5.62 19.39 -22.74
C ILE A 166 -4.60 18.29 -22.44
N ILE A 167 -3.65 18.14 -23.35
CA ILE A 167 -2.47 17.28 -23.20
C ILE A 167 -1.21 18.13 -23.23
N PHE A 168 -0.32 17.88 -22.28
CA PHE A 168 1.01 18.45 -22.21
C PHE A 168 2.04 17.42 -22.69
N VAL A 169 3.03 17.85 -23.48
CA VAL A 169 4.14 16.98 -23.89
C VAL A 169 5.33 17.18 -22.94
N SER A 170 5.60 16.16 -22.14
CA SER A 170 6.68 16.11 -21.15
C SER A 170 7.78 15.12 -21.57
N ALA A 171 8.58 14.63 -20.62
CA ALA A 171 9.55 13.56 -20.82
C ALA A 171 9.82 12.85 -19.50
N THR A 172 10.13 11.56 -19.54
CA THR A 172 10.27 10.74 -18.32
C THR A 172 11.58 10.97 -17.55
N PHE A 173 12.58 11.57 -18.17
CA PHE A 173 13.90 11.73 -17.58
C PHE A 173 13.98 12.74 -16.43
N HIS A 174 12.94 13.55 -16.17
CA HIS A 174 12.95 14.48 -15.04
C HIS A 174 12.66 13.77 -13.71
N TRP A 175 12.03 12.59 -13.73
CA TRP A 175 11.81 11.77 -12.53
C TRP A 175 13.09 11.18 -11.94
N THR A 176 14.10 10.94 -12.80
CA THR A 176 15.36 10.30 -12.41
C THR A 176 16.58 11.21 -12.57
N GLY A 177 16.43 12.30 -13.33
CA GLY A 177 17.53 13.12 -13.81
C GLY A 177 18.22 12.52 -15.04
N MET A 178 18.76 13.37 -15.90
CA MET A 178 19.56 12.93 -17.06
C MET A 178 20.80 13.81 -17.23
N PRO A 179 22.00 13.19 -17.31
CA PRO A 179 23.22 13.92 -17.57
C PRO A 179 23.09 14.79 -18.82
N LEU A 180 23.66 15.99 -18.75
CA LEU A 180 23.70 16.98 -19.83
C LEU A 180 22.34 17.59 -20.23
N GLN A 181 21.26 17.34 -19.45
CA GLN A 181 19.89 17.78 -19.78
C GLN A 181 19.17 18.50 -18.62
N ALA A 182 19.93 19.13 -17.71
CA ALA A 182 19.37 19.75 -16.50
C ALA A 182 18.26 20.80 -16.76
N HIS A 183 18.42 21.65 -17.79
CA HIS A 183 17.44 22.67 -18.20
C HIS A 183 16.09 22.07 -18.58
N VAL A 184 16.11 21.06 -19.46
CA VAL A 184 14.87 20.45 -19.95
C VAL A 184 14.26 19.54 -18.88
N SER A 185 15.06 18.88 -18.03
CA SER A 185 14.55 18.15 -16.87
C SER A 185 13.77 19.08 -15.93
N ALA A 186 14.33 20.24 -15.57
CA ALA A 186 13.66 21.23 -14.73
C ALA A 186 12.38 21.77 -15.40
N ALA A 187 12.43 22.08 -16.69
CA ALA A 187 11.26 22.51 -17.44
C ALA A 187 10.14 21.46 -17.48
N LYS A 188 10.46 20.19 -17.74
CA LYS A 188 9.46 19.12 -17.82
C LYS A 188 8.82 18.80 -16.46
N ALA A 189 9.57 18.87 -15.37
CA ALA A 189 9.01 18.80 -14.03
C ALA A 189 8.00 19.93 -13.76
N ALA A 190 8.30 21.15 -14.20
CA ALA A 190 7.38 22.28 -14.07
C ALA A 190 6.13 22.15 -14.95
N VAL A 191 6.24 21.54 -16.14
CA VAL A 191 5.08 21.23 -17.00
C VAL A 191 4.17 20.21 -16.33
N ASP A 192 4.71 19.15 -15.73
CA ASP A 192 3.91 18.15 -14.99
C ASP A 192 3.19 18.77 -13.79
N ALA A 193 3.85 19.66 -13.05
CA ALA A 193 3.24 20.40 -11.95
C ALA A 193 2.13 21.38 -12.42
N LEU A 194 2.34 22.06 -13.55
CA LEU A 194 1.34 22.95 -14.13
C LEU A 194 0.11 22.16 -14.60
N MET A 195 0.30 20.99 -15.21
CA MET A 195 -0.79 20.09 -15.58
C MET A 195 -1.67 19.73 -14.38
N ALA A 196 -1.06 19.37 -13.24
CA ALA A 196 -1.79 19.05 -12.01
C ALA A 196 -2.62 20.23 -11.50
N SER A 197 -2.09 21.46 -11.60
CA SER A 197 -2.82 22.68 -11.23
C SER A 197 -4.03 22.90 -12.13
N VAL A 198 -3.87 22.72 -13.45
CA VAL A 198 -4.99 22.82 -14.41
C VAL A 198 -6.06 21.77 -14.12
N THR A 199 -5.67 20.53 -13.77
CA THR A 199 -6.60 19.48 -13.37
C THR A 199 -7.47 19.90 -12.20
N LEU A 200 -6.86 20.44 -11.13
CA LEU A 200 -7.58 20.81 -9.92
C LEU A 200 -8.46 22.06 -10.13
N GLU A 201 -7.95 23.07 -10.83
CA GLU A 201 -8.67 24.33 -11.03
C GLU A 201 -9.78 24.24 -12.09
N TYR A 202 -9.57 23.44 -13.15
CA TYR A 202 -10.50 23.38 -14.29
C TYR A 202 -11.27 22.06 -14.40
N GLY A 203 -10.91 21.04 -13.61
CA GLY A 203 -11.67 19.80 -13.47
C GLY A 203 -13.16 20.01 -13.12
N PRO A 204 -13.52 20.88 -12.16
CA PRO A 204 -14.92 21.19 -11.85
C PRO A 204 -15.71 21.80 -13.00
N PHE A 205 -15.03 22.36 -14.01
CA PHE A 205 -15.64 22.89 -15.23
C PHE A 205 -15.72 21.85 -16.35
N GLY A 206 -15.39 20.59 -16.07
CA GLY A 206 -15.40 19.48 -17.02
C GLY A 206 -14.15 19.38 -17.89
N VAL A 207 -13.09 20.14 -17.58
CA VAL A 207 -11.84 20.08 -18.35
C VAL A 207 -10.97 18.93 -17.85
N THR A 208 -10.48 18.09 -18.77
CA THR A 208 -9.45 17.08 -18.44
C THR A 208 -8.07 17.55 -18.87
N SER A 209 -7.08 17.26 -18.05
CA SER A 209 -5.71 17.74 -18.18
C SER A 209 -4.76 16.59 -17.86
N ASN A 210 -3.92 16.21 -18.81
CA ASN A 210 -2.99 15.08 -18.67
C ASN A 210 -1.66 15.37 -19.36
N VAL A 211 -0.63 14.61 -18.99
CA VAL A 211 0.68 14.62 -19.65
C VAL A 211 0.84 13.33 -20.47
N ILE A 212 1.39 13.45 -21.68
CA ILE A 212 2.07 12.35 -22.36
C ILE A 212 3.57 12.61 -22.23
N ALA A 213 4.31 11.63 -21.71
CA ALA A 213 5.77 11.67 -21.57
C ALA A 213 6.42 10.66 -22.56
N PRO A 214 6.81 11.10 -23.76
CA PRO A 214 7.44 10.23 -24.74
C PRO A 214 8.81 9.74 -24.29
N GLY A 215 9.12 8.49 -24.67
CA GLY A 215 10.46 7.92 -24.57
C GLY A 215 11.37 8.23 -25.77
N PRO A 216 12.36 7.38 -26.05
CA PRO A 216 13.07 7.43 -27.32
C PRO A 216 12.12 7.02 -28.46
N ILE A 217 11.79 7.99 -29.33
CA ILE A 217 10.92 7.78 -30.50
C ILE A 217 11.73 7.90 -31.79
N LYS A 218 11.71 6.85 -32.62
CA LYS A 218 12.45 6.76 -33.89
C LYS A 218 12.09 7.90 -34.84
N ASP A 219 13.08 8.31 -35.64
CA ASP A 219 12.92 9.26 -36.75
C ASP A 219 12.34 10.64 -36.37
N THR A 220 12.52 11.05 -35.11
CA THR A 220 12.08 12.37 -34.62
C THR A 220 13.20 13.39 -34.61
N GLU A 221 12.85 14.67 -34.80
CA GLU A 221 13.82 15.78 -34.69
C GLU A 221 14.51 15.81 -33.32
N GLY A 222 13.78 15.43 -32.26
CA GLY A 222 14.31 15.31 -30.91
C GLY A 222 15.42 14.27 -30.83
N MET A 223 15.16 13.05 -31.30
CA MET A 223 16.17 11.99 -31.28
C MET A 223 17.34 12.25 -32.22
N GLN A 224 17.14 12.93 -33.35
CA GLN A 224 18.26 13.32 -34.23
C GLN A 224 19.22 14.32 -33.58
N ARG A 225 18.74 15.16 -32.66
CA ARG A 225 19.60 16.10 -31.90
C ARG A 225 20.28 15.44 -30.71
N LEU A 226 19.69 14.38 -30.17
CA LEU A 226 20.12 13.74 -28.93
C LEU A 226 20.95 12.47 -29.14
N SER A 227 20.80 11.80 -30.29
CA SER A 227 21.53 10.57 -30.62
C SER A 227 22.71 10.85 -31.54
N SER A 228 23.78 10.06 -31.38
CA SER A 228 24.91 10.09 -32.31
C SER A 228 24.61 9.19 -33.51
N SER A 229 24.94 9.63 -34.73
CA SER A 229 24.75 8.84 -35.97
C SER A 229 25.54 7.52 -36.03
N LYS A 230 26.34 7.21 -35.00
CA LYS A 230 27.18 6.01 -34.87
C LYS A 230 26.62 5.00 -33.85
N GLN A 231 25.43 5.24 -33.29
CA GLN A 231 24.87 4.39 -32.25
C GLN A 231 24.38 3.06 -32.83
N ASP A 232 24.86 1.95 -32.27
CA ASP A 232 24.39 0.60 -32.58
C ASP A 232 22.91 0.47 -32.18
N GLN A 233 22.03 0.32 -33.17
CA GLN A 233 20.59 0.30 -32.98
C GLN A 233 20.14 -0.82 -32.04
N ALA A 234 20.79 -1.98 -32.08
CA ALA A 234 20.44 -3.10 -31.20
C ALA A 234 20.72 -2.77 -29.74
N LYS A 235 21.85 -2.09 -29.47
CA LYS A 235 22.19 -1.61 -28.11
C LYS A 235 21.27 -0.48 -27.66
N ALA A 236 20.83 0.37 -28.58
CA ALA A 236 19.88 1.44 -28.31
C ALA A 236 18.46 0.92 -28.03
N ASP A 237 18.03 -0.14 -28.71
CA ASP A 237 16.73 -0.78 -28.47
C ASP A 237 16.74 -1.58 -27.15
N ALA A 238 17.87 -2.23 -26.81
CA ALA A 238 18.04 -3.02 -25.58
C ALA A 238 17.97 -2.22 -24.27
N VAL A 239 18.08 -0.88 -24.30
CA VAL A 239 17.87 -0.06 -23.11
C VAL A 239 16.39 0.19 -22.81
N VAL A 240 15.50 -0.03 -23.79
CA VAL A 240 14.05 0.04 -23.63
C VAL A 240 13.53 -1.37 -23.29
N PRO A 241 12.83 -1.59 -22.17
CA PRO A 241 12.34 -2.92 -21.80
C PRO A 241 11.46 -3.61 -22.84
N GLN A 242 10.68 -2.86 -23.61
CA GLN A 242 9.89 -3.39 -24.72
C GLN A 242 10.73 -3.85 -25.93
N GLY A 243 12.05 -3.69 -25.89
CA GLY A 243 12.99 -4.16 -26.91
C GLY A 243 13.00 -3.35 -28.21
N ARG A 244 12.39 -2.16 -28.21
CA ARG A 244 12.40 -1.23 -29.34
C ARG A 244 12.22 0.21 -28.85
N TRP A 245 12.76 1.17 -29.59
CA TRP A 245 12.27 2.55 -29.51
C TRP A 245 10.81 2.63 -29.98
N GLY A 246 10.10 3.62 -29.44
CA GLY A 246 8.76 3.97 -29.88
C GLY A 246 8.74 4.50 -31.30
N VAL A 247 7.57 4.53 -31.92
CA VAL A 247 7.28 5.21 -33.18
C VAL A 247 6.25 6.30 -32.96
N ILE A 248 6.13 7.25 -33.88
CA ILE A 248 5.18 8.37 -33.75
C ILE A 248 3.72 7.90 -33.54
N ARG A 249 3.35 6.75 -34.10
CA ARG A 249 2.04 6.10 -33.85
C ARG A 249 1.78 5.81 -32.38
N ASP A 250 2.78 5.36 -31.60
CA ASP A 250 2.59 5.03 -30.18
C ASP A 250 2.12 6.28 -29.39
N ILE A 251 2.65 7.45 -29.73
CA ILE A 251 2.26 8.73 -29.14
C ILE A 251 0.90 9.22 -29.65
N ALA A 252 0.65 9.07 -30.95
CA ALA A 252 -0.60 9.47 -31.57
C ALA A 252 -1.80 8.64 -31.04
N ASP A 253 -1.67 7.32 -30.93
CA ASP A 253 -2.72 6.46 -30.37
C ASP A 253 -3.01 6.81 -28.90
N SER A 254 -1.98 7.12 -28.10
CA SER A 254 -2.15 7.59 -26.72
C SER A 254 -2.89 8.92 -26.65
N THR A 255 -2.67 9.80 -27.64
CA THR A 255 -3.38 11.08 -27.76
C THR A 255 -4.85 10.86 -28.11
N VAL A 256 -5.13 9.97 -29.06
CA VAL A 256 -6.50 9.59 -29.43
C VAL A 256 -7.23 9.01 -28.22
N TYR A 257 -6.61 8.09 -27.47
CA TYR A 257 -7.17 7.54 -26.24
C TYR A 257 -7.60 8.64 -25.27
N LEU A 258 -6.69 9.52 -24.88
CA LEU A 258 -6.93 10.57 -23.88
C LEU A 258 -7.95 11.62 -24.33
N PHE A 259 -8.00 11.95 -25.62
CA PHE A 259 -9.01 12.87 -26.13
C PHE A 259 -10.37 12.19 -26.39
N SER A 260 -10.42 10.89 -26.64
CA SER A 260 -11.67 10.15 -26.87
C SER A 260 -12.48 9.92 -25.58
N ASP A 261 -13.72 9.46 -25.73
CA ASP A 261 -14.57 9.08 -24.60
C ASP A 261 -13.98 7.94 -23.75
N ALA A 262 -13.06 7.14 -24.30
CA ALA A 262 -12.35 6.11 -23.54
C ALA A 262 -11.39 6.68 -22.47
N GLY A 263 -10.87 7.89 -22.68
CA GLY A 263 -10.03 8.62 -21.73
C GLY A 263 -10.82 9.57 -20.84
N SER A 264 -12.16 9.47 -20.81
CA SER A 264 -13.04 10.47 -20.21
C SER A 264 -12.88 10.67 -18.70
N PHE A 265 -12.46 9.63 -17.99
CA PHE A 265 -12.18 9.71 -16.55
C PHE A 265 -10.68 9.72 -16.21
N VAL A 266 -9.81 9.82 -17.22
CA VAL A 266 -8.36 9.98 -17.00
C VAL A 266 -8.06 11.47 -16.90
N ASN A 267 -7.71 11.93 -15.69
CA ASN A 267 -7.40 13.32 -15.41
C ASN A 267 -6.28 13.44 -14.37
N GLY A 268 -5.39 14.40 -14.53
CA GLY A 268 -4.27 14.63 -13.62
C GLY A 268 -3.12 13.63 -13.74
N GLN A 269 -3.05 12.87 -14.84
CA GLN A 269 -2.07 11.79 -14.99
C GLN A 269 -0.93 12.18 -15.91
N ALA A 270 0.29 11.83 -15.52
CA ALA A 270 1.44 11.78 -16.41
C ALA A 270 1.62 10.35 -16.93
N ILE A 271 1.41 10.15 -18.23
CA ILE A 271 1.42 8.84 -18.87
C ILE A 271 2.74 8.66 -19.63
N PRO A 272 3.64 7.79 -19.14
CA PRO A 272 4.83 7.40 -19.88
C PRO A 272 4.43 6.61 -21.13
N VAL A 273 4.91 7.04 -22.29
CA VAL A 273 4.82 6.29 -23.55
C VAL A 273 6.22 6.07 -24.08
N ASP A 274 6.95 5.21 -23.37
CA ASP A 274 8.41 5.03 -23.53
C ASP A 274 8.86 3.57 -23.52
N GLY A 275 7.94 2.61 -23.65
CA GLY A 275 8.26 1.18 -23.61
C GLY A 275 8.86 0.70 -22.28
N GLY A 276 8.66 1.46 -21.19
CA GLY A 276 9.20 1.19 -19.86
C GLY A 276 10.62 1.72 -19.62
N ALA A 277 11.18 2.51 -20.55
CA ALA A 277 12.57 2.97 -20.48
C ALA A 277 12.89 3.69 -19.16
N TRP A 278 11.98 4.51 -18.63
CA TRP A 278 12.18 5.26 -17.40
C TRP A 278 12.31 4.40 -16.14
N ARG A 279 11.73 3.19 -16.15
CA ARG A 279 11.86 2.24 -15.04
C ARG A 279 13.28 1.70 -14.92
N ARG A 280 14.10 1.88 -15.96
CA ARG A 280 15.51 1.51 -15.96
C ARG A 280 16.36 2.63 -15.35
N GLN A 281 16.58 2.55 -14.04
CA GLN A 281 17.51 3.43 -13.34
C GLN A 281 18.96 3.04 -13.65
N GLY A 282 19.55 3.63 -14.69
CA GLY A 282 21.00 3.59 -14.93
C GLY A 282 21.56 2.29 -15.51
N ALA A 283 22.58 2.42 -16.36
CA ALA A 283 23.28 1.32 -17.01
C ALA A 283 24.35 0.66 -16.11
N LEU A 284 24.00 0.32 -14.86
CA LEU A 284 24.74 -0.69 -14.11
C LEU A 284 24.05 -2.02 -14.41
N ALA A 285 24.78 -2.92 -15.05
CA ALA A 285 24.36 -4.31 -15.20
C ALA A 285 23.90 -4.83 -13.83
N VAL A 286 22.85 -5.66 -13.81
CA VAL A 286 22.43 -6.33 -12.59
C VAL A 286 23.52 -7.32 -12.23
N GLY A 287 24.45 -6.92 -11.36
CA GLY A 287 25.69 -7.66 -11.11
C GLY A 287 26.85 -7.11 -11.93
N THR A 288 28.03 -7.06 -11.32
CA THR A 288 29.29 -6.60 -11.93
C THR A 288 29.80 -7.49 -13.06
N ASP A 289 29.10 -8.58 -13.37
CA ASP A 289 29.56 -9.61 -14.29
C ASP A 289 29.06 -9.31 -15.72
N GLU A 290 29.94 -9.43 -16.72
CA GLU A 290 29.63 -9.15 -18.13
C GLU A 290 28.48 -10.01 -18.70
N ASP A 291 28.27 -11.20 -18.13
CA ASP A 291 27.24 -12.18 -18.49
C ASP A 291 25.83 -11.79 -18.00
N MET A 292 25.70 -10.83 -17.09
CA MET A 292 24.40 -10.34 -16.58
C MET A 292 23.91 -9.05 -17.27
N ARG A 293 24.31 -8.85 -18.52
CA ARG A 293 23.88 -7.69 -19.30
C ARG A 293 22.40 -7.81 -19.64
N TYR A 294 21.60 -6.85 -19.18
CA TYR A 294 20.20 -6.74 -19.59
C TYR A 294 20.08 -6.37 -21.08
N PRO A 295 19.12 -6.95 -21.83
CA PRO A 295 18.12 -7.95 -21.41
C PRO A 295 18.60 -9.39 -21.61
N ASP A 296 19.82 -9.60 -22.11
CA ASP A 296 20.32 -10.89 -22.59
C ASP A 296 20.18 -12.02 -21.57
N PHE A 297 20.50 -11.76 -20.30
CA PHE A 297 20.41 -12.77 -19.24
C PHE A 297 18.96 -13.23 -18.98
N LEU A 298 17.97 -12.33 -19.12
CA LEU A 298 16.54 -12.66 -19.03
C LEU A 298 16.08 -13.46 -20.26
N LEU A 299 16.51 -13.05 -21.44
CA LEU A 299 16.13 -13.70 -22.70
C LEU A 299 16.74 -15.09 -22.86
N LYS A 300 17.94 -15.30 -22.30
CA LYS A 300 18.63 -16.60 -22.29
C LYS A 300 18.20 -17.49 -21.11
N GLY A 301 17.55 -16.90 -20.09
CA GLY A 301 17.25 -17.60 -18.83
C GLY A 301 18.49 -17.97 -18.02
N GLU A 302 19.60 -17.29 -18.28
CA GLU A 302 20.91 -17.53 -17.66
C GLU A 302 21.13 -16.47 -16.58
N ILE A 303 21.14 -16.86 -15.31
CA ILE A 303 21.48 -15.96 -14.20
C ILE A 303 22.91 -16.33 -13.73
N SER A 304 23.79 -15.34 -13.55
CA SER A 304 25.17 -15.54 -13.09
C SER A 304 25.20 -16.44 -11.85
N LYS A 305 26.16 -17.36 -11.83
CA LYS A 305 26.46 -18.26 -10.71
C LYS A 305 26.77 -17.54 -9.39
N HIS A 306 27.10 -16.25 -9.46
CA HIS A 306 27.41 -15.40 -8.30
C HIS A 306 26.16 -14.77 -7.67
N VAL A 307 25.03 -14.77 -8.38
CA VAL A 307 23.72 -14.52 -7.79
C VAL A 307 23.30 -15.80 -7.08
N LYS A 308 23.09 -15.75 -5.75
CA LYS A 308 22.68 -16.93 -4.96
C LYS A 308 21.41 -17.53 -5.56
N SER A 309 21.56 -18.61 -6.32
CA SER A 309 20.43 -19.37 -6.82
C SER A 309 19.80 -20.14 -5.65
N GLY A 310 18.52 -19.89 -5.39
CA GLY A 310 17.73 -20.78 -4.56
C GLY A 310 17.59 -22.12 -5.26
N ARG A 311 18.52 -23.05 -4.99
CA ARG A 311 18.56 -24.47 -5.38
C ARG A 311 18.56 -24.80 -6.89
N LYS A 312 19.42 -25.76 -7.23
CA LYS A 312 19.50 -26.44 -8.54
C LYS A 312 18.20 -27.16 -8.85
N THR A 313 17.52 -26.77 -9.91
CA THR A 313 16.65 -27.68 -10.67
C THR A 313 16.74 -27.26 -12.13
N GLU A 314 17.21 -28.18 -12.97
CA GLU A 314 17.35 -27.97 -14.41
C GLU A 314 15.98 -27.65 -15.02
N SER A 315 15.80 -26.41 -15.42
CA SER A 315 14.62 -25.92 -16.12
C SER A 315 14.65 -26.40 -17.58
N LYS A 316 13.85 -27.42 -17.90
CA LYS A 316 13.52 -27.84 -19.28
C LYS A 316 12.42 -26.95 -19.92
N LEU A 317 12.28 -25.69 -19.50
CA LEU A 317 11.14 -24.85 -19.93
C LEU A 317 11.44 -23.89 -21.08
N PHE A 318 12.68 -23.79 -21.57
CA PHE A 318 13.06 -22.79 -22.58
C PHE A 318 13.47 -23.33 -23.96
N GLN A 319 13.09 -24.57 -24.29
CA GLN A 319 13.48 -25.20 -25.57
C GLN A 319 12.32 -25.59 -26.48
N GLN A 320 11.09 -25.16 -26.21
CA GLN A 320 9.90 -25.61 -26.95
C GLN A 320 9.09 -24.50 -27.63
N HIS A 321 9.63 -23.29 -27.81
CA HIS A 321 8.86 -22.17 -28.42
C HIS A 321 9.53 -21.41 -29.57
N ILE A 322 10.50 -22.03 -30.26
CA ILE A 322 10.97 -21.54 -31.57
C ILE A 322 11.11 -22.70 -32.54
N SER A 323 9.98 -23.30 -32.94
CA SER A 323 9.83 -23.95 -34.24
C SER A 323 8.37 -24.37 -34.44
N ASN A 324 7.62 -23.56 -35.19
CA ASN A 324 6.49 -23.94 -36.06
C ASN A 324 5.60 -22.72 -36.32
N MET A 325 6.14 -21.76 -37.06
CA MET A 325 5.32 -20.82 -37.83
C MET A 325 5.21 -21.40 -39.24
N GLY A 326 4.23 -22.30 -39.41
CA GLY A 326 3.88 -22.92 -40.68
C GLY A 326 2.40 -22.70 -40.95
N LEU A 327 2.11 -21.62 -41.67
CA LEU A 327 0.79 -21.30 -42.21
C LEU A 327 0.30 -22.44 -43.12
N LYS A 328 -0.84 -23.09 -42.82
CA LYS A 328 -1.88 -23.59 -43.76
C LYS A 328 -2.85 -24.62 -43.13
N HIS A 329 -4.16 -24.39 -43.38
CA HIS A 329 -5.30 -25.35 -43.30
C HIS A 329 -5.76 -25.72 -41.87
N LEU A 330 -7.03 -25.87 -41.50
CA LEU A 330 -8.35 -25.81 -42.14
C LEU A 330 -9.37 -25.66 -40.99
N LEU A 331 -10.55 -25.08 -41.25
CA LEU A 331 -11.74 -25.20 -40.41
C LEU A 331 -12.03 -26.66 -40.04
N ALA A 332 -12.38 -26.91 -38.77
CA ALA A 332 -13.45 -27.80 -38.30
C ALA A 332 -13.08 -28.47 -36.96
N MET A 333 -13.69 -28.01 -35.87
CA MET A 333 -14.29 -28.84 -34.82
C MET A 333 -14.84 -27.92 -33.73
N GLY A 334 -16.15 -27.68 -33.77
CA GLY A 334 -16.87 -27.06 -32.66
C GLY A 334 -16.90 -28.05 -31.49
N LEU A 335 -16.27 -27.66 -30.39
CA LEU A 335 -16.52 -28.19 -29.06
C LEU A 335 -17.12 -27.05 -28.23
N PRO A 336 -18.24 -27.28 -27.51
CA PRO A 336 -18.81 -26.25 -26.65
C PRO A 336 -17.82 -25.94 -25.53
N ILE A 337 -17.36 -24.70 -25.46
CA ILE A 337 -16.63 -24.18 -24.31
C ILE A 337 -17.66 -24.05 -23.18
N MET A 338 -17.74 -25.06 -22.32
CA MET A 338 -18.38 -24.92 -21.02
C MET A 338 -17.53 -23.92 -20.21
N PRO A 339 -18.10 -22.83 -19.66
CA PRO A 339 -17.35 -21.91 -18.82
C PRO A 339 -16.89 -22.66 -17.57
N ALA A 340 -15.58 -22.64 -17.28
CA ALA A 340 -15.10 -22.99 -15.95
C ALA A 340 -15.74 -22.01 -14.95
N ALA A 341 -16.38 -22.54 -13.90
CA ALA A 341 -17.02 -21.71 -12.88
C ALA A 341 -15.98 -20.76 -12.26
N ALA A 342 -16.30 -19.46 -12.20
CA ALA A 342 -15.45 -18.47 -11.57
C ALA A 342 -15.37 -18.73 -10.05
N GLU A 343 -14.16 -18.70 -9.50
CA GLU A 343 -13.92 -18.80 -8.06
C GLU A 343 -14.74 -17.75 -7.29
N THR A 344 -15.44 -18.17 -6.24
CA THR A 344 -16.26 -17.29 -5.40
C THR A 344 -15.70 -17.22 -3.98
N VAL A 345 -15.69 -16.02 -3.38
CA VAL A 345 -15.39 -15.83 -1.96
C VAL A 345 -16.68 -15.97 -1.13
N LEU A 346 -16.67 -16.86 -0.15
CA LEU A 346 -17.80 -17.10 0.78
C LEU A 346 -17.77 -16.14 1.98
N GLY A 347 -16.58 -15.69 2.36
CA GLY A 347 -16.35 -14.71 3.41
C GLY A 347 -14.88 -14.60 3.77
N ILE A 348 -14.56 -13.66 4.65
CA ILE A 348 -13.18 -13.32 5.02
C ILE A 348 -13.00 -13.17 6.53
N TYR A 349 -11.77 -13.42 6.97
CA TYR A 349 -11.27 -13.01 8.28
C TYR A 349 -10.06 -12.10 8.10
N VAL A 350 -10.15 -10.86 8.57
CA VAL A 350 -9.08 -9.86 8.52
C VAL A 350 -8.55 -9.63 9.93
N PHE A 351 -7.24 -9.79 10.10
CA PHE A 351 -6.52 -9.30 11.27
C PHE A 351 -5.68 -8.09 10.87
N HIS A 352 -5.94 -6.95 11.48
CA HIS A 352 -5.40 -5.65 11.07
C HIS A 352 -4.62 -5.00 12.23
N ARG A 353 -3.43 -4.49 11.94
CA ARG A 353 -2.68 -3.64 12.87
C ARG A 353 -3.29 -2.24 12.87
N HIS A 354 -3.25 -1.54 13.99
CA HIS A 354 -3.53 -0.10 14.01
C HIS A 354 -2.65 0.70 13.03
N GLY A 355 -3.13 1.89 12.66
CA GLY A 355 -2.33 2.88 11.92
C GLY A 355 -1.33 3.61 12.82
N ASP A 356 -0.58 4.52 12.24
CA ASP A 356 0.37 5.38 12.94
C ASP A 356 -0.19 6.07 14.20
N ARG A 357 0.70 6.31 15.15
CA ARG A 357 0.42 6.83 16.49
C ARG A 357 1.63 7.55 17.08
N THR A 358 1.42 8.31 18.15
CA THR A 358 2.52 8.87 18.95
C THR A 358 3.33 7.77 19.65
N ALA A 359 4.56 8.09 20.08
CA ALA A 359 5.50 7.12 20.65
C ALA A 359 5.03 6.63 22.02
N LYS A 360 5.26 5.34 22.31
CA LYS A 360 4.83 4.72 23.58
C LYS A 360 5.50 5.36 24.80
N LYS A 361 6.75 5.78 24.65
CA LYS A 361 7.55 6.39 25.73
C LYS A 361 7.24 7.88 25.99
N THR A 362 6.36 8.49 25.19
CA THR A 362 5.89 9.88 25.40
C THR A 362 4.37 9.91 25.56
N PRO A 363 3.82 9.37 26.67
CA PRO A 363 2.38 9.32 26.87
C PRO A 363 1.75 10.73 26.97
N PRO A 364 0.45 10.88 26.62
CA PRO A 364 -0.46 9.83 26.21
C PRO A 364 -0.22 9.34 24.78
N VAL A 365 -0.33 8.03 24.58
CA VAL A 365 -0.33 7.43 23.24
C VAL A 365 -1.61 7.84 22.52
N ARG A 366 -1.47 8.43 21.34
CA ARG A 366 -2.59 8.98 20.55
C ARG A 366 -2.53 8.46 19.13
N PHE A 367 -3.71 8.13 18.62
CA PHE A 367 -3.91 7.88 17.20
C PHE A 367 -3.74 9.18 16.42
N THR A 368 -3.00 9.14 15.31
CA THR A 368 -2.70 10.32 14.49
C THR A 368 -3.62 10.37 13.27
N ASP A 369 -3.68 11.53 12.62
CA ASP A 369 -4.39 11.67 11.34
C ASP A 369 -3.72 10.87 10.22
N LEU A 370 -2.39 10.71 10.26
CA LEU A 370 -1.66 9.80 9.37
C LEU A 370 -2.15 8.36 9.57
N GLY A 371 -2.24 7.90 10.83
CA GLY A 371 -2.75 6.58 11.13
C GLY A 371 -4.19 6.38 10.67
N ALA A 372 -5.03 7.41 10.80
CA ALA A 372 -6.40 7.39 10.27
C ALA A 372 -6.42 7.23 8.75
N TYR A 373 -5.58 7.97 8.03
CA TYR A 373 -5.44 7.86 6.58
C TYR A 373 -4.98 6.46 6.15
N GLU A 374 -3.93 5.91 6.80
CA GLU A 374 -3.38 4.59 6.47
C GLU A 374 -4.42 3.47 6.60
N VAL A 375 -5.18 3.43 7.69
CA VAL A 375 -6.20 2.39 7.88
C VAL A 375 -7.45 2.65 7.04
N TYR A 376 -7.80 3.90 6.78
CA TYR A 376 -8.90 4.29 5.89
C TYR A 376 -8.64 3.80 4.45
N THR A 377 -7.44 4.04 3.91
CA THR A 377 -7.08 3.57 2.56
C THR A 377 -7.01 2.06 2.48
N SER A 378 -6.62 1.38 3.56
CA SER A 378 -6.72 -0.07 3.67
C SER A 378 -8.19 -0.50 3.57
N GLY A 379 -9.09 0.11 4.36
CA GLY A 379 -10.52 -0.13 4.31
C GLY A 379 -11.11 0.06 2.91
N LEU A 380 -10.69 1.13 2.21
CA LEU A 380 -11.12 1.38 0.83
C LEU A 380 -10.74 0.25 -0.12
N GLU A 381 -9.54 -0.32 0.02
CA GLU A 381 -9.10 -1.43 -0.83
C GLU A 381 -9.87 -2.72 -0.51
N TYR A 382 -10.07 -3.03 0.77
CA TYR A 382 -10.90 -4.18 1.16
C TYR A 382 -12.34 -4.04 0.65
N GLY A 383 -12.93 -2.85 0.74
CA GLY A 383 -14.25 -2.57 0.16
C GLY A 383 -14.27 -2.80 -1.35
N ARG A 384 -13.22 -2.38 -2.06
CA ARG A 384 -13.06 -2.59 -3.52
C ARG A 384 -12.96 -4.05 -3.90
N LEU A 385 -12.23 -4.83 -3.11
CA LEU A 385 -11.93 -6.23 -3.41
C LEU A 385 -13.10 -7.15 -3.09
N TYR A 386 -13.86 -6.86 -2.03
CA TYR A 386 -14.78 -7.82 -1.43
C TYR A 386 -16.24 -7.36 -1.34
N VAL A 387 -16.53 -6.07 -1.36
CA VAL A 387 -17.87 -5.54 -1.01
C VAL A 387 -18.57 -4.94 -2.22
N ARG A 388 -17.95 -3.93 -2.84
CA ARG A 388 -18.57 -3.06 -3.86
C ARG A 388 -19.09 -3.84 -5.07
N GLU A 389 -20.03 -3.23 -5.80
CA GLU A 389 -20.51 -3.78 -7.07
C GLU A 389 -19.33 -4.03 -8.03
N ASN A 390 -19.33 -5.19 -8.70
CA ASN A 390 -18.26 -5.64 -9.59
C ASN A 390 -16.88 -5.84 -8.91
N ALA A 391 -16.84 -5.99 -7.58
CA ALA A 391 -15.61 -6.33 -6.88
C ALA A 391 -15.00 -7.63 -7.43
N THR A 392 -13.68 -7.61 -7.69
CA THR A 392 -12.96 -8.72 -8.35
C THR A 392 -12.98 -10.02 -7.54
N HIS A 393 -13.17 -9.91 -6.22
CA HIS A 393 -13.28 -11.02 -5.28
C HIS A 393 -14.51 -10.83 -4.39
N GLN A 394 -15.63 -10.37 -4.97
CA GLN A 394 -16.84 -10.06 -4.23
C GLN A 394 -17.26 -11.23 -3.32
N ILE A 395 -17.55 -10.91 -2.06
CA ILE A 395 -18.08 -11.87 -1.11
C ILE A 395 -19.52 -12.19 -1.49
N ARG A 396 -19.83 -13.48 -1.61
CA ARG A 396 -21.15 -13.98 -1.95
C ARG A 396 -22.21 -13.45 -0.99
N ASN A 397 -23.27 -12.86 -1.56
CA ASN A 397 -24.42 -12.30 -0.84
C ASN A 397 -24.06 -11.17 0.14
N MET A 398 -22.91 -10.52 -0.01
CA MET A 398 -22.57 -9.30 0.74
C MET A 398 -23.36 -8.11 0.18
N SER A 399 -23.87 -7.25 1.06
CA SER A 399 -24.48 -5.98 0.65
C SER A 399 -23.41 -5.03 0.12
N THR A 400 -23.64 -4.41 -1.05
CA THR A 400 -22.61 -3.63 -1.77
C THR A 400 -22.43 -2.21 -1.27
N ASP A 401 -23.55 -1.52 -0.99
CA ASP A 401 -23.56 -0.07 -0.78
C ASP A 401 -24.02 0.30 0.62
N ASP A 402 -25.13 -0.29 1.09
CA ASP A 402 -25.62 -0.10 2.45
C ASP A 402 -25.14 -1.23 3.37
N VAL A 403 -24.62 -0.88 4.54
CA VAL A 403 -24.15 -1.86 5.51
C VAL A 403 -25.32 -2.62 6.12
N LEU A 404 -25.18 -3.95 6.15
CA LEU A 404 -26.02 -4.83 6.95
C LEU A 404 -25.22 -5.29 8.16
N PRO A 405 -25.48 -4.78 9.38
CA PRO A 405 -24.69 -5.11 10.57
C PRO A 405 -24.58 -6.61 10.83
N GLU A 406 -25.61 -7.40 10.49
CA GLU A 406 -25.60 -8.86 10.61
C GLU A 406 -24.60 -9.58 9.70
N GLN A 407 -24.05 -8.89 8.68
CA GLN A 407 -23.03 -9.42 7.79
C GLN A 407 -21.60 -9.12 8.27
N LEU A 408 -21.44 -8.33 9.32
CA LEU A 408 -20.15 -7.89 9.84
C LEU A 408 -19.95 -8.35 11.29
N SER A 409 -18.73 -8.76 11.59
CA SER A 409 -18.26 -8.91 12.96
C SER A 409 -16.98 -8.13 13.12
N VAL A 410 -17.06 -6.96 13.77
CA VAL A 410 -15.90 -6.08 13.99
C VAL A 410 -15.52 -6.10 15.45
N THR A 411 -14.25 -6.38 15.72
CA THR A 411 -13.72 -6.54 17.08
C THR A 411 -12.41 -5.81 17.27
N SER A 412 -12.23 -5.23 18.45
CA SER A 412 -10.98 -4.55 18.82
C SER A 412 -10.83 -4.57 20.35
N PRO A 413 -9.61 -4.75 20.88
CA PRO A 413 -9.34 -4.51 22.30
C PRO A 413 -9.81 -3.11 22.73
N THR A 414 -10.10 -2.94 24.02
CA THR A 414 -10.46 -1.62 24.55
C THR A 414 -9.20 -0.77 24.70
N ASP A 415 -8.84 -0.08 23.63
CA ASP A 415 -7.68 0.79 23.50
C ASP A 415 -7.99 1.91 22.49
N VAL A 416 -7.59 3.15 22.80
CA VAL A 416 -7.91 4.32 21.97
C VAL A 416 -7.37 4.19 20.55
N VAL A 417 -6.15 3.67 20.37
CA VAL A 417 -5.51 3.57 19.05
C VAL A 417 -6.18 2.46 18.23
N LEU A 418 -6.42 1.31 18.84
CA LEU A 418 -7.02 0.16 18.13
C LEU A 418 -8.51 0.38 17.81
N GLN A 419 -9.29 1.01 18.71
CA GLN A 419 -10.69 1.33 18.42
C GLN A 419 -10.80 2.44 17.38
N SER A 420 -9.97 3.47 17.46
CA SER A 420 -9.96 4.54 16.46
C SER A 420 -9.53 4.02 15.09
N SER A 421 -8.55 3.11 15.04
CA SER A 421 -8.13 2.44 13.80
C SER A 421 -9.25 1.60 13.20
N ALA A 422 -9.98 0.84 14.02
CA ALA A 422 -11.13 0.07 13.57
C ALA A 422 -12.20 0.97 12.96
N ASN A 423 -12.54 2.07 13.64
CA ASN A 423 -13.50 3.04 13.14
C ASN A 423 -13.06 3.64 11.81
N ALA A 424 -11.81 4.12 11.69
CA ALA A 424 -11.28 4.72 10.47
C ALA A 424 -11.23 3.72 9.29
N PHE A 425 -10.86 2.46 9.52
CA PHE A 425 -10.94 1.40 8.52
C PHE A 425 -12.36 1.19 8.02
N LEU A 426 -13.34 1.18 8.92
CA LEU A 426 -14.75 0.98 8.57
C LEU A 426 -15.32 2.11 7.70
N GLN A 427 -14.84 3.35 7.86
CA GLN A 427 -15.22 4.46 6.97
C GLN A 427 -14.74 4.23 5.53
N GLY A 428 -13.64 3.50 5.33
CA GLY A 428 -13.17 3.10 4.01
C GLY A 428 -13.87 1.84 3.49
N PHE A 429 -14.11 0.88 4.39
CA PHE A 429 -14.71 -0.40 4.07
C PHE A 429 -16.17 -0.25 3.59
N TYR A 430 -16.96 0.57 4.27
CA TYR A 430 -18.27 1.07 3.85
C TYR A 430 -18.29 2.60 3.90
N PRO A 431 -18.00 3.28 2.78
CA PRO A 431 -18.05 4.73 2.71
C PRO A 431 -19.49 5.25 2.87
N PRO A 432 -19.68 6.56 3.11
CA PRO A 432 -21.02 7.15 3.19
C PRO A 432 -21.84 6.83 1.94
N SER A 433 -23.07 6.32 2.10
CA SER A 433 -23.91 5.89 0.97
C SER A 433 -24.75 7.02 0.36
N GLY A 434 -24.91 8.13 1.09
CA GLY A 434 -25.83 9.22 0.70
C GLY A 434 -27.31 8.82 0.71
N THR A 435 -27.63 7.63 1.23
CA THR A 435 -29.00 7.11 1.32
C THR A 435 -29.82 7.97 2.28
N VAL A 436 -31.00 8.43 1.82
CA VAL A 436 -31.93 9.23 2.61
C VAL A 436 -33.06 8.38 3.16
N GLU A 437 -33.33 8.48 4.46
CA GLU A 437 -34.47 7.86 5.11
C GLU A 437 -35.73 8.69 4.86
N ALA A 438 -36.77 8.07 4.31
CA ALA A 438 -38.07 8.70 4.15
C ALA A 438 -38.88 8.57 5.44
N LEU A 439 -39.33 9.70 6.00
CA LEU A 439 -40.17 9.76 7.18
C LEU A 439 -41.66 9.71 6.82
N ALA A 440 -42.49 9.22 7.73
CA ALA A 440 -43.93 9.06 7.53
C ALA A 440 -44.67 10.38 7.23
N ASN A 441 -44.09 11.53 7.56
CA ASN A 441 -44.64 12.87 7.26
C ASN A 441 -44.27 13.38 5.85
N GLY A 442 -43.58 12.58 5.04
CA GLY A 442 -43.15 12.92 3.68
C GLY A 442 -41.84 13.73 3.59
N SER A 443 -41.17 13.99 4.72
CA SER A 443 -39.81 14.54 4.73
C SER A 443 -38.77 13.43 4.62
N SER A 444 -37.54 13.79 4.26
CA SER A 444 -36.40 12.86 4.22
C SER A 444 -35.27 13.36 5.11
N VAL A 445 -34.57 12.43 5.75
CA VAL A 445 -33.40 12.72 6.59
C VAL A 445 -32.22 11.90 6.09
N GLU A 446 -31.08 12.55 5.96
CA GLU A 446 -29.80 11.89 5.66
C GLU A 446 -29.01 11.74 6.95
N ALA A 447 -28.29 10.62 7.10
CA ALA A 447 -27.34 10.50 8.19
C ALA A 447 -26.26 11.60 8.09
N PRO A 448 -25.76 12.14 9.21
CA PRO A 448 -24.69 13.14 9.21
C PRO A 448 -23.44 12.71 8.41
N LEU A 449 -22.60 13.69 8.08
CA LEU A 449 -21.35 13.47 7.32
C LEU A 449 -21.59 12.84 5.93
N GLY A 450 -22.69 13.20 5.27
CA GLY A 450 -23.00 12.77 3.89
C GLY A 450 -23.48 11.32 3.78
N GLY A 451 -24.23 10.83 4.77
CA GLY A 451 -24.73 9.45 4.78
C GLY A 451 -23.79 8.47 5.49
N TYR A 452 -23.07 8.90 6.52
CA TYR A 452 -22.15 8.04 7.26
C TYR A 452 -22.85 6.80 7.82
N GLN A 453 -22.24 5.64 7.61
CA GLN A 453 -22.80 4.35 7.99
C GLN A 453 -22.23 3.89 9.34
N TYR A 454 -23.11 3.70 10.33
CA TYR A 454 -22.71 3.37 11.70
C TYR A 454 -22.48 1.87 11.88
N ILE A 455 -21.21 1.47 11.91
CA ILE A 455 -20.80 0.08 12.11
C ILE A 455 -20.27 -0.10 13.54
N PRO A 456 -20.85 -1.01 14.35
CA PRO A 456 -20.40 -1.20 15.72
C PRO A 456 -19.05 -1.92 15.79
N VAL A 457 -18.13 -1.39 16.59
CA VAL A 457 -16.88 -2.07 16.98
C VAL A 457 -17.04 -2.66 18.37
N ASN A 458 -17.05 -3.99 18.44
CA ASN A 458 -17.22 -4.69 19.71
C ASN A 458 -15.89 -4.77 20.47
N ALA A 459 -15.93 -4.38 21.74
CA ALA A 459 -14.79 -4.54 22.64
C ALA A 459 -14.53 -6.03 22.91
N VAL A 460 -13.29 -6.45 22.77
CA VAL A 460 -12.84 -7.77 23.26
C VAL A 460 -12.04 -7.57 24.53
N ALA A 461 -12.57 -8.06 25.65
CA ALA A 461 -11.89 -8.13 26.93
C ALA A 461 -12.13 -9.52 27.53
N THR A 462 -11.24 -10.47 27.23
CA THR A 462 -11.26 -11.82 27.79
C THR A 462 -9.96 -12.10 28.54
N ALA A 463 -9.87 -13.24 29.24
CA ALA A 463 -8.60 -13.67 29.84
C ALA A 463 -7.44 -13.73 28.82
N SER A 464 -7.75 -13.94 27.54
CA SER A 464 -6.79 -13.98 26.43
C SER A 464 -6.59 -12.64 25.70
N THR A 465 -7.36 -11.59 26.01
CA THR A 465 -7.28 -10.27 25.35
C THR A 465 -7.55 -9.15 26.36
N SER A 466 -6.52 -8.37 26.70
CA SER A 466 -6.60 -7.38 27.80
C SER A 466 -7.04 -5.97 27.35
N THR A 467 -7.44 -5.14 28.31
CA THR A 467 -7.66 -3.69 28.12
C THR A 467 -6.32 -2.96 27.95
N ASN A 468 -6.30 -1.82 27.23
CA ASN A 468 -5.10 -1.00 26.90
C ASN A 468 -4.07 -1.73 26.03
N ALA A 469 -4.55 -2.38 24.96
CA ALA A 469 -3.73 -3.33 24.23
C ALA A 469 -2.51 -2.75 23.50
N GLU A 470 -2.58 -1.49 23.10
CA GLU A 470 -1.48 -0.85 22.38
C GLU A 470 -0.52 -0.11 23.31
N SER A 471 -1.00 0.32 24.49
CA SER A 471 -0.24 1.13 25.45
C SER A 471 0.72 0.33 26.35
N SER A 472 0.72 -1.00 26.25
CA SER A 472 1.70 -1.85 26.93
C SER A 472 3.01 -1.90 26.14
N GLU A 473 4.14 -1.73 26.83
CA GLU A 473 5.49 -1.91 26.26
C GLU A 473 5.74 -3.36 25.83
N TRP A 474 4.97 -4.30 26.38
CA TRP A 474 5.05 -5.72 26.07
C TRP A 474 3.92 -6.23 25.16
N LEU A 475 4.33 -7.03 24.17
CA LEU A 475 3.58 -7.74 23.12
C LEU A 475 2.30 -8.45 23.61
N GLN A 476 1.17 -7.87 23.22
CA GLN A 476 -0.19 -8.13 23.68
C GLN A 476 -0.91 -9.33 23.05
N GLY A 477 -0.27 -10.49 23.12
CA GLY A 477 -1.05 -11.72 23.07
C GLY A 477 -0.64 -12.80 24.06
N GLY A 478 0.23 -12.46 25.03
CA GLY A 478 0.45 -13.25 26.26
C GLY A 478 -0.10 -12.58 27.53
N SER A 479 -0.76 -11.42 27.44
CA SER A 479 -1.33 -10.72 28.60
C SER A 479 -2.32 -11.64 29.34
N GLY A 480 -2.07 -11.90 30.62
CA GLY A 480 -2.83 -12.87 31.42
C GLY A 480 -2.31 -14.31 31.37
N CYS A 481 -1.40 -14.64 30.45
CA CYS A 481 -0.80 -15.97 30.30
C CYS A 481 0.58 -16.06 30.97
N GLY A 482 0.62 -16.45 32.25
CA GLY A 482 1.86 -16.49 33.03
C GLY A 482 2.98 -17.32 32.39
N LYS A 483 2.67 -18.49 31.81
CA LYS A 483 3.67 -19.33 31.13
C LYS A 483 4.27 -18.69 29.87
N ALA A 484 3.47 -17.95 29.09
CA ALA A 484 3.99 -17.24 27.92
C ALA A 484 4.91 -16.09 28.31
N VAL A 485 4.55 -15.35 29.38
CA VAL A 485 5.40 -14.31 29.96
C VAL A 485 6.73 -14.88 30.44
N VAL A 486 6.70 -15.97 31.20
CA VAL A 486 7.92 -16.66 31.65
C VAL A 486 8.76 -17.14 30.46
N SER A 487 8.13 -17.82 29.50
CA SER A 487 8.80 -18.30 28.29
C SER A 487 9.52 -17.16 27.58
N SER A 488 8.86 -16.04 27.39
CA SER A 488 9.44 -14.91 26.67
C SER A 488 10.55 -14.22 27.46
N ASN A 489 10.38 -14.04 28.77
CA ASN A 489 11.42 -13.50 29.65
C ASN A 489 12.69 -14.36 29.67
N ASN A 490 12.58 -15.67 29.45
CA ASN A 490 13.75 -16.55 29.34
C ASN A 490 14.66 -16.19 28.16
N TYR A 491 14.17 -15.46 27.14
CA TYR A 491 15.02 -14.96 26.06
C TYR A 491 16.10 -14.01 26.59
N PHE A 492 15.79 -13.12 27.53
CA PHE A 492 16.77 -12.20 28.11
C PHE A 492 17.89 -12.89 28.90
N SER A 493 17.73 -14.18 29.20
CA SER A 493 18.75 -15.02 29.86
C SER A 493 19.41 -16.02 28.89
N SER A 494 19.11 -15.96 27.59
CA SER A 494 19.59 -16.92 26.60
C SER A 494 20.97 -16.51 26.03
N PRO A 495 21.78 -17.48 25.56
CA PRO A 495 23.04 -17.18 24.88
C PRO A 495 22.86 -16.31 23.65
N GLU A 496 21.77 -16.48 22.91
CA GLU A 496 21.44 -15.72 21.71
C GLU A 496 21.21 -14.24 22.03
N TYR A 497 20.45 -13.95 23.09
CA TYR A 497 20.28 -12.58 23.57
C TYR A 497 21.61 -11.98 24.04
N ALA A 498 22.37 -12.71 24.86
CA ALA A 498 23.63 -12.22 25.40
C ALA A 498 24.65 -11.86 24.29
N ALA A 499 24.67 -12.63 23.19
CA ALA A 499 25.52 -12.35 22.04
C ALA A 499 25.11 -11.04 21.34
N VAL A 500 23.82 -10.87 21.04
CA VAL A 500 23.31 -9.67 20.33
C VAL A 500 23.40 -8.42 21.20
N ASP A 501 23.13 -8.52 22.51
CA ASP A 501 23.28 -7.39 23.45
C ASP A 501 24.76 -6.94 23.53
N ALA A 502 25.70 -7.88 23.61
CA ALA A 502 27.12 -7.55 23.62
C ALA A 502 27.59 -6.90 22.31
N GLU A 503 27.15 -7.41 21.16
CA GLU A 503 27.51 -6.90 19.83
C GLU A 503 26.93 -5.49 19.58
N SER A 504 25.67 -5.28 19.94
CA SER A 504 24.94 -4.04 19.63
C SER A 504 25.14 -2.93 20.66
N ARG A 505 25.89 -3.19 21.75
CA ARG A 505 26.05 -2.23 22.85
C ARG A 505 26.59 -0.89 22.40
N ASP A 506 27.70 -0.88 21.65
CA ASP A 506 28.31 0.36 21.17
C ASP A 506 27.38 1.13 20.22
N PHE A 507 26.60 0.41 19.42
CA PHE A 507 25.57 1.00 18.56
C PHE A 507 24.52 1.76 19.39
N TYR A 508 23.91 1.14 20.40
CA TYR A 508 22.90 1.83 21.21
C TYR A 508 23.50 2.96 22.05
N GLN A 509 24.72 2.81 22.55
CA GLN A 509 25.42 3.90 23.25
C GLN A 509 25.68 5.10 22.32
N SER A 510 25.99 4.85 21.05
CA SER A 510 26.18 5.92 20.05
C SER A 510 24.90 6.73 19.75
N LEU A 511 23.71 6.17 20.03
CA LEU A 511 22.43 6.84 19.84
C LEU A 511 22.05 7.78 20.99
N LEU A 512 22.78 7.78 22.12
CA LEU A 512 22.47 8.62 23.29
C LEU A 512 22.25 10.11 22.97
N PRO A 513 23.01 10.77 22.08
CA PRO A 513 22.73 12.16 21.72
C PRO A 513 21.34 12.39 21.11
N VAL A 514 20.75 11.34 20.52
CA VAL A 514 19.40 11.35 19.93
C VAL A 514 18.32 11.07 21.00
N ILE A 515 18.59 10.13 21.92
CA ILE A 515 17.56 9.54 22.79
C ILE A 515 17.70 9.89 24.28
N ASN A 516 18.70 10.66 24.69
CA ASN A 516 19.00 10.95 26.11
C ASN A 516 17.87 11.66 26.88
N GLY A 517 16.93 12.31 26.18
CA GLY A 517 15.71 12.87 26.79
C GLY A 517 14.76 11.80 27.33
N THR A 518 14.92 10.54 26.91
CA THR A 518 14.05 9.42 27.30
C THR A 518 14.84 8.22 27.85
N PHE A 519 16.00 7.90 27.27
CA PHE A 519 16.84 6.77 27.66
C PHE A 519 18.20 7.23 28.16
N GLY A 520 18.52 6.93 29.42
CA GLY A 520 19.86 7.12 29.96
C GLY A 520 20.83 6.02 29.51
N THR A 521 22.13 6.21 29.79
CA THR A 521 23.23 5.29 29.43
C THR A 521 22.96 3.83 29.77
N LYS A 522 22.34 3.54 30.92
CA LYS A 522 22.02 2.16 31.35
C LYS A 522 20.90 1.51 30.54
N ALA A 523 19.98 2.31 30.00
CA ALA A 523 18.80 1.83 29.26
C ALA A 523 19.00 1.86 27.73
N ALA A 524 20.05 2.52 27.25
CA ALA A 524 20.45 2.51 25.85
C ALA A 524 21.18 1.19 25.51
N THR A 525 20.42 0.10 25.49
CA THR A 525 20.88 -1.28 25.26
C THR A 525 19.89 -2.06 24.41
N PHE A 526 20.28 -3.26 23.98
CA PHE A 526 19.41 -4.14 23.20
C PHE A 526 18.15 -4.57 23.96
N GLU A 527 18.19 -4.59 25.30
CA GLU A 527 17.02 -4.79 26.16
C GLU A 527 15.85 -3.85 25.82
N ASN A 528 16.15 -2.64 25.33
CA ASN A 528 15.17 -1.63 24.97
C ASN A 528 15.08 -1.42 23.44
N ALA A 529 15.56 -2.37 22.64
CA ALA A 529 15.68 -2.24 21.18
C ALA A 529 14.41 -1.70 20.51
N TYR A 530 13.26 -2.35 20.76
CA TYR A 530 11.99 -1.90 20.18
C TYR A 530 11.54 -0.54 20.70
N SER A 531 11.70 -0.27 22.01
CA SER A 531 11.25 1.01 22.57
C SER A 531 12.07 2.20 22.05
N ILE A 532 13.37 1.98 21.81
CA ILE A 532 14.26 2.98 21.20
C ILE A 532 13.90 3.14 19.72
N PHE A 533 13.65 2.04 19.01
CA PHE A 533 13.17 2.06 17.63
C PHE A 533 11.85 2.82 17.50
N ASP A 534 10.85 2.54 18.32
CA ASP A 534 9.54 3.20 18.32
C ASP A 534 9.68 4.71 18.53
N LEU A 535 10.48 5.12 19.52
CA LEU A 535 10.73 6.53 19.81
C LEU A 535 11.34 7.26 18.60
N ILE A 536 12.39 6.70 18.00
CA ILE A 536 13.08 7.30 16.85
C ILE A 536 12.19 7.24 15.60
N ASN A 537 11.49 6.14 15.36
CA ASN A 537 10.64 5.95 14.19
C ASN A 537 9.51 6.99 14.18
N VAL A 538 8.80 7.14 15.30
CA VAL A 538 7.75 8.17 15.43
C VAL A 538 8.33 9.56 15.31
N ALA A 539 9.48 9.85 15.94
CA ALA A 539 10.12 11.16 15.82
C ALA A 539 10.47 11.50 14.37
N ARG A 540 10.94 10.52 13.58
CA ARG A 540 11.25 10.70 12.15
C ARG A 540 10.02 10.92 11.27
N ILE A 541 8.85 10.49 11.72
CA ILE A 541 7.58 10.70 11.01
C ILE A 541 7.00 12.09 11.35
N HIS A 542 7.03 12.48 12.63
CA HIS A 542 6.21 13.60 13.13
C HIS A 542 6.99 14.84 13.52
N ASN A 543 8.29 14.75 13.80
CA ASN A 543 9.03 15.89 14.33
C ASN A 543 9.75 16.64 13.22
N ASP A 544 9.60 17.97 13.22
CA ASP A 544 10.36 18.87 12.36
C ASP A 544 11.87 18.82 12.63
N SER A 545 12.27 18.43 13.84
CA SER A 545 13.67 18.28 14.24
C SER A 545 13.86 17.16 15.26
N ILE A 546 15.02 16.52 15.19
CA ILE A 546 15.44 15.47 16.13
C ILE A 546 16.82 15.86 16.69
N PRO A 547 17.06 15.74 18.01
CA PRO A 547 18.39 15.94 18.57
C PRO A 547 19.43 15.07 17.85
N SER A 548 20.51 15.68 17.38
CA SER A 548 21.59 14.98 16.66
C SER A 548 21.10 14.11 15.48
N ASP A 549 20.11 14.60 14.73
CA ASP A 549 19.53 13.95 13.54
C ASP A 549 20.56 13.46 12.52
N SER A 550 21.71 14.11 12.39
CA SER A 550 22.83 13.69 11.55
C SER A 550 23.35 12.28 11.86
N LEU A 551 23.10 11.76 13.07
CA LEU A 551 23.43 10.39 13.46
C LEU A 551 22.44 9.36 12.88
N LEU A 552 21.23 9.77 12.52
CA LEU A 552 20.17 8.94 11.95
C LEU A 552 20.30 8.75 10.43
N THR A 553 21.49 8.34 10.00
CA THR A 553 21.73 7.97 8.60
C THR A 553 20.88 6.75 8.18
N ASN A 554 20.72 6.52 6.88
CA ASN A 554 20.02 5.33 6.37
C ASN A 554 20.60 4.01 6.92
N ALA A 555 21.92 3.95 7.14
CA ALA A 555 22.56 2.77 7.72
C ALA A 555 22.19 2.61 9.21
N THR A 556 22.24 3.71 9.98
CA THR A 556 21.85 3.72 11.40
C THR A 556 20.40 3.30 11.59
N VAL A 557 19.49 3.88 10.80
CA VAL A 557 18.06 3.56 10.85
C VAL A 557 17.82 2.10 10.49
N ARG A 558 18.53 1.57 9.48
CA ARG A 558 18.45 0.15 9.12
C ARG A 558 18.90 -0.75 10.27
N SER A 559 20.06 -0.49 10.88
CA SER A 559 20.52 -1.27 12.04
C SER A 559 19.55 -1.21 13.22
N LEU A 560 18.96 -0.04 13.47
CA LEU A 560 17.94 0.13 14.50
C LEU A 560 16.70 -0.74 14.22
N THR A 561 16.21 -0.74 12.98
CA THR A 561 15.11 -1.61 12.54
C THR A 561 15.47 -3.09 12.65
N ASP A 562 16.66 -3.49 12.21
CA ASP A 562 17.12 -4.89 12.26
C ASP A 562 17.17 -5.41 13.70
N TYR A 563 17.70 -4.63 14.65
CA TYR A 563 17.71 -5.04 16.06
C TYR A 563 16.31 -5.05 16.68
N ALA A 564 15.43 -4.11 16.34
CA ALA A 564 14.04 -4.16 16.78
C ALA A 564 13.31 -5.42 16.27
N ASN A 565 13.57 -5.81 15.02
CA ASN A 565 13.04 -7.04 14.43
C ASN A 565 13.53 -8.30 15.18
N ILE A 566 14.84 -8.41 15.42
CA ILE A 566 15.42 -9.53 16.17
C ILE A 566 14.83 -9.60 17.58
N HIS A 567 14.73 -8.45 18.25
CA HIS A 567 14.17 -8.36 19.60
C HIS A 567 12.72 -8.87 19.61
N GLU A 568 11.83 -8.24 18.84
CA GLU A 568 10.40 -8.55 18.89
C GLU A 568 10.08 -9.97 18.40
N TRP A 569 10.79 -10.49 17.38
CA TRP A 569 10.59 -11.85 16.91
C TRP A 569 10.86 -12.89 18.00
N ASN A 570 12.00 -12.76 18.70
CA ASN A 570 12.39 -13.71 19.74
C ASN A 570 11.48 -13.62 20.98
N LEU A 571 10.88 -12.46 21.25
CA LEU A 571 9.89 -12.33 22.31
C LEU A 571 8.52 -12.92 21.92
N ALA A 572 8.16 -12.89 20.63
CA ALA A 572 6.86 -13.33 20.14
C ALA A 572 6.81 -14.82 19.74
N TYR A 573 7.95 -15.44 19.42
CA TYR A 573 8.00 -16.82 18.93
C TYR A 573 9.28 -17.56 19.34
N ASN A 574 9.13 -18.84 19.66
CA ASN A 574 10.21 -19.79 19.86
C ASN A 574 9.71 -21.18 19.47
N GLU A 575 10.35 -21.80 18.48
CA GLU A 575 9.96 -23.12 17.97
C GLU A 575 10.06 -24.21 19.06
N SER A 576 11.03 -24.09 19.98
CA SER A 576 11.22 -25.05 21.08
C SER A 576 10.29 -24.81 22.27
N ASP A 577 9.63 -23.65 22.34
CA ASP A 577 8.71 -23.30 23.42
C ASP A 577 7.47 -22.58 22.88
N PRO A 578 6.54 -23.33 22.25
CA PRO A 578 5.45 -22.76 21.46
C PRO A 578 4.41 -21.99 22.29
N ILE A 579 4.45 -22.07 23.63
CA ILE A 579 3.59 -21.23 24.49
C ILE A 579 3.94 -19.75 24.36
N ARG A 580 5.18 -19.41 23.95
CA ARG A 580 5.59 -18.03 23.68
C ARG A 580 4.67 -17.34 22.66
N ALA A 581 4.22 -18.10 21.67
CA ALA A 581 3.36 -17.63 20.59
C ALA A 581 1.86 -17.76 20.89
N VAL A 582 1.45 -17.71 22.16
CA VAL A 582 0.04 -17.89 22.57
C VAL A 582 -0.91 -16.88 21.90
N ALA A 583 -0.42 -15.69 21.56
CA ALA A 583 -1.12 -14.69 20.74
C ALA A 583 -1.64 -15.27 19.42
N GLY A 584 -0.72 -15.85 18.65
CA GLY A 584 -0.99 -16.47 17.36
C GLY A 584 -1.83 -17.73 17.49
N LYS A 585 -1.68 -18.48 18.60
CA LYS A 585 -2.53 -19.64 18.90
C LYS A 585 -3.99 -19.26 19.11
N VAL A 586 -4.25 -18.20 19.88
CA VAL A 586 -5.61 -17.68 20.12
C VAL A 586 -6.20 -17.13 18.81
N LEU A 587 -5.42 -16.34 18.07
CA LEU A 587 -5.85 -15.82 16.77
C LEU A 587 -6.21 -16.95 15.80
N ALA A 588 -5.42 -18.01 15.77
CA ALA A 588 -5.72 -19.17 14.93
C ALA A 588 -7.04 -19.86 15.32
N GLY A 589 -7.36 -19.95 16.61
CA GLY A 589 -8.65 -20.45 17.07
C GLY A 589 -9.81 -19.55 16.63
N GLN A 590 -9.64 -18.23 16.71
CA GLN A 590 -10.63 -17.25 16.27
C GLN A 590 -10.89 -17.32 14.76
N VAL A 591 -9.82 -17.41 13.95
CA VAL A 591 -9.91 -17.60 12.49
C VAL A 591 -10.68 -18.88 12.16
N LEU A 592 -10.35 -20.00 12.81
CA LEU A 592 -11.04 -21.28 12.61
C LEU A 592 -12.54 -21.18 12.91
N GLN A 593 -12.89 -20.61 14.06
CA GLN A 593 -14.28 -20.49 14.49
C GLN A 593 -15.09 -19.59 13.54
N ALA A 594 -14.53 -18.44 13.17
CA ALA A 594 -15.19 -17.49 12.30
C ALA A 594 -15.40 -18.04 10.88
N LEU A 595 -14.38 -18.66 10.28
CA LEU A 595 -14.50 -19.25 8.94
C LEU A 595 -15.42 -20.48 8.95
N ASN A 596 -15.39 -21.30 10.01
CA ASN A 596 -16.30 -22.43 10.14
C ASN A 596 -17.76 -21.98 10.29
N ALA A 597 -18.02 -20.91 11.04
CA ALA A 597 -19.34 -20.29 11.11
C ALA A 597 -19.79 -19.75 9.75
N THR A 598 -18.89 -19.05 9.04
CA THR A 598 -19.12 -18.53 7.68
C THR A 598 -19.49 -19.66 6.71
N LEU A 599 -18.77 -20.79 6.76
CA LEU A 599 -19.05 -21.97 5.94
C LEU A 599 -20.42 -22.56 6.25
N LYS A 600 -20.75 -22.75 7.54
CA LYS A 600 -22.03 -23.30 8.00
C LYS A 600 -23.22 -22.46 7.54
N ASP A 601 -23.05 -21.14 7.49
CA ASP A 601 -24.08 -20.18 7.13
C ASP A 601 -23.88 -19.57 5.73
N ALA A 602 -23.12 -20.25 4.84
CA ALA A 602 -22.75 -19.73 3.52
C ALA A 602 -23.98 -19.36 2.66
N ALA A 603 -25.06 -20.13 2.74
CA ALA A 603 -26.30 -19.88 2.00
C ALA A 603 -27.20 -18.80 2.60
N LYS A 604 -27.00 -18.41 3.87
CA LYS A 604 -27.82 -17.37 4.50
C LYS A 604 -27.32 -16.01 4.03
N SER A 605 -28.24 -15.12 3.62
CA SER A 605 -27.92 -13.72 3.32
C SER A 605 -27.67 -12.92 4.59
N SER A 606 -28.44 -13.16 5.65
CA SER A 606 -28.33 -12.52 6.97
C SER A 606 -27.38 -13.31 7.89
N SER A 607 -26.11 -13.41 7.54
CA SER A 607 -25.07 -14.03 8.38
C SER A 607 -23.74 -13.33 8.21
N VAL A 608 -22.87 -13.43 9.21
CA VAL A 608 -21.54 -12.79 9.18
C VAL A 608 -20.74 -13.32 8.00
N LYS A 609 -20.26 -12.39 7.16
CA LYS A 609 -19.46 -12.65 5.96
C LYS A 609 -18.05 -12.07 6.06
N ALA A 610 -17.90 -10.93 6.72
CA ALA A 610 -16.60 -10.33 6.98
C ALA A 610 -16.36 -10.19 8.48
N ASN A 611 -15.33 -10.88 8.96
CA ASN A 611 -14.82 -10.77 10.32
C ASN A 611 -13.60 -9.85 10.28
N ILE A 612 -13.63 -8.74 11.01
CA ILE A 612 -12.56 -7.74 11.05
C ILE A 612 -12.11 -7.61 12.49
N GLN A 613 -10.84 -7.91 12.76
CA GLN A 613 -10.26 -7.82 14.08
C GLN A 613 -9.05 -6.91 14.06
N PHE A 614 -9.01 -5.95 14.99
CA PHE A 614 -7.84 -5.12 15.22
C PHE A 614 -7.02 -5.66 16.38
N GLY A 615 -5.70 -5.61 16.28
CA GLY A 615 -4.80 -6.02 17.35
C GLY A 615 -3.37 -5.54 17.19
N ALA A 616 -2.52 -5.93 18.13
CA ALA A 616 -1.12 -5.54 18.16
C ALA A 616 -0.28 -6.34 17.13
N TYR A 617 0.84 -5.74 16.70
CA TYR A 617 1.78 -6.37 15.76
C TYR A 617 2.35 -7.71 16.27
N ALA A 618 2.39 -7.92 17.59
CA ALA A 618 2.79 -9.17 18.23
C ALA A 618 2.11 -10.42 17.66
N SER A 619 0.81 -10.31 17.42
CA SER A 619 -0.01 -11.42 16.95
C SER A 619 0.38 -11.85 15.54
N PHE A 620 0.91 -10.93 14.72
CA PHE A 620 1.48 -11.26 13.42
C PHE A 620 2.73 -12.12 13.60
N SER A 621 3.74 -11.67 14.35
CA SER A 621 4.99 -12.44 14.54
C SER A 621 4.72 -13.82 15.16
N SER A 622 3.85 -13.90 16.17
CA SER A 622 3.46 -15.19 16.76
C SER A 622 2.75 -16.09 15.75
N PHE A 623 1.79 -15.57 14.98
CA PHE A 623 1.09 -16.36 13.96
C PHE A 623 2.03 -16.79 12.82
N PHE A 624 2.88 -15.88 12.34
CA PHE A 624 3.85 -16.13 11.28
C PHE A 624 4.80 -17.26 11.64
N GLY A 625 5.35 -17.24 12.87
CA GLY A 625 6.18 -18.32 13.39
C GLY A 625 5.48 -19.68 13.41
N LEU A 626 4.24 -19.71 13.93
CA LEU A 626 3.42 -20.93 14.00
C LEU A 626 3.01 -21.46 12.62
N ALA A 627 2.68 -20.56 11.70
CA ALA A 627 2.32 -20.85 10.32
C ALA A 627 3.55 -21.08 9.41
N GLN A 628 4.76 -21.03 9.95
CA GLN A 628 6.02 -21.24 9.24
C GLN A 628 6.27 -20.26 8.07
N LEU A 629 5.69 -19.06 8.14
CA LEU A 629 5.84 -18.04 7.10
C LEU A 629 7.26 -17.49 7.00
N GLN A 630 8.04 -17.56 8.08
CA GLN A 630 9.47 -17.27 8.08
C GLN A 630 10.29 -18.20 7.16
N LYS A 631 9.74 -19.36 6.77
CA LYS A 631 10.36 -20.25 5.77
C LYS A 631 10.07 -19.80 4.33
N VAL A 632 9.06 -18.96 4.13
CA VAL A 632 8.68 -18.36 2.84
C VAL A 632 9.54 -17.12 2.55
N SER A 633 9.64 -16.21 3.52
CA SER A 633 10.53 -15.05 3.45
C SER A 633 11.02 -14.66 4.85
N ALA A 634 12.25 -14.15 4.94
CA ALA A 634 12.77 -13.54 6.15
C ALA A 634 11.98 -12.28 6.58
N ASP A 635 11.24 -11.66 5.65
CA ASP A 635 10.42 -10.47 5.93
C ASP A 635 9.32 -10.76 6.97
N PHE A 636 8.86 -12.02 7.09
CA PHE A 636 7.91 -12.42 8.12
C PHE A 636 8.51 -12.46 9.54
N GLN A 637 9.81 -12.26 9.68
CA GLN A 637 10.47 -12.08 10.99
C GLN A 637 10.56 -10.61 11.40
N THR A 638 10.10 -9.69 10.55
CA THR A 638 10.14 -8.27 10.85
C THR A 638 8.92 -7.84 11.68
N VAL A 639 9.08 -6.75 12.42
CA VAL A 639 7.94 -6.00 12.94
C VAL A 639 7.21 -5.44 11.72
N VAL A 640 5.99 -5.91 11.51
CA VAL A 640 5.14 -5.44 10.41
C VAL A 640 4.94 -3.92 10.53
N ASP A 641 4.74 -3.22 9.42
CA ASP A 641 4.53 -1.76 9.38
C ASP A 641 3.17 -1.33 9.97
N TYR A 642 2.94 -0.02 10.12
CA TYR A 642 1.62 0.48 10.51
C TYR A 642 0.58 0.16 9.45
N ALA A 643 -0.66 -0.10 9.89
CA ALA A 643 -1.77 -0.51 9.03
C ALA A 643 -1.55 -1.81 8.22
N SER A 644 -0.55 -2.63 8.56
CA SER A 644 -0.41 -3.99 8.01
C SER A 644 -1.64 -4.86 8.32
N SER A 645 -1.97 -5.75 7.39
CA SER A 645 -3.12 -6.64 7.53
C SER A 645 -2.84 -8.01 6.93
N MET A 646 -3.43 -9.03 7.55
CA MET A 646 -3.51 -10.36 6.95
C MET A 646 -4.96 -10.81 6.83
N VAL A 647 -5.28 -11.50 5.74
CA VAL A 647 -6.63 -11.96 5.45
C VAL A 647 -6.65 -13.44 5.06
N PHE A 648 -7.63 -14.15 5.61
CA PHE A 648 -7.98 -15.51 5.25
C PHE A 648 -9.30 -15.48 4.49
N GLU A 649 -9.25 -15.84 3.22
CA GLU A 649 -10.42 -15.89 2.36
C GLU A 649 -10.93 -17.32 2.27
N LEU A 650 -12.21 -17.53 2.54
CA LEU A 650 -12.87 -18.80 2.32
C LEU A 650 -13.38 -18.84 0.88
N VAL A 651 -12.81 -19.68 0.02
CA VAL A 651 -13.07 -19.69 -1.43
C VAL A 651 -13.64 -21.01 -1.89
N THR A 652 -14.45 -20.99 -2.96
CA THR A 652 -14.99 -22.20 -3.58
C THR A 652 -15.15 -22.02 -5.09
N ASN A 653 -14.99 -23.12 -5.82
CA ASN A 653 -15.36 -23.21 -7.24
C ASN A 653 -16.72 -23.89 -7.44
N ALA A 654 -17.37 -24.32 -6.35
CA ALA A 654 -18.67 -24.94 -6.43
C ALA A 654 -19.77 -23.91 -6.69
N THR A 655 -20.68 -24.28 -7.58
CA THR A 655 -21.87 -23.49 -7.94
C THR A 655 -23.00 -23.62 -6.90
N SER A 656 -22.89 -24.56 -5.96
CA SER A 656 -23.84 -24.72 -4.86
C SER A 656 -23.88 -23.49 -3.97
N THR A 657 -25.08 -23.10 -3.55
CA THR A 657 -25.30 -22.04 -2.55
C THR A 657 -24.81 -22.46 -1.15
N SER A 658 -24.77 -23.76 -0.88
CA SER A 658 -24.23 -24.37 0.35
C SER A 658 -23.13 -25.38 -0.03
N PRO A 659 -21.90 -24.92 -0.34
CA PRO A 659 -20.81 -25.82 -0.67
C PRO A 659 -20.44 -26.72 0.53
N ALA A 660 -20.11 -27.98 0.26
CA ALA A 660 -19.62 -28.88 1.30
C ALA A 660 -18.18 -28.50 1.69
N ALA A 661 -17.73 -28.94 2.86
CA ALA A 661 -16.37 -28.70 3.34
C ALA A 661 -15.29 -29.13 2.32
N ASP A 662 -15.54 -30.21 1.56
CA ASP A 662 -14.60 -30.74 0.56
C ASP A 662 -14.51 -29.87 -0.71
N ASP A 663 -15.49 -28.98 -0.93
CA ASP A 663 -15.55 -28.06 -2.07
C ASP A 663 -14.94 -26.69 -1.77
N VAL A 664 -14.40 -26.51 -0.56
CA VAL A 664 -13.96 -25.21 -0.04
C VAL A 664 -12.48 -25.23 0.25
N ALA A 665 -11.83 -24.10 0.01
CA ALA A 665 -10.42 -23.87 0.30
C ALA A 665 -10.22 -22.52 1.00
N VAL A 666 -9.01 -22.30 1.50
CA VAL A 666 -8.58 -21.05 2.12
C VAL A 666 -7.41 -20.46 1.35
N ARG A 667 -7.52 -19.18 1.02
CA ARG A 667 -6.42 -18.38 0.48
C ARG A 667 -5.96 -17.37 1.53
N PHE A 668 -4.66 -17.34 1.81
CA PHE A 668 -4.05 -16.38 2.74
C PHE A 668 -3.37 -15.25 2.00
N ARG A 669 -3.64 -14.01 2.41
CA ARG A 669 -2.93 -12.83 1.91
C ARG A 669 -2.38 -11.98 3.04
N PHE A 670 -1.31 -11.26 2.74
CA PHE A 670 -0.69 -10.32 3.65
C PHE A 670 -0.31 -9.04 2.90
N ALA A 671 -0.56 -7.90 3.54
CA ALA A 671 -0.03 -6.60 3.16
C ALA A 671 0.80 -6.07 4.33
N ASN A 672 2.06 -5.73 4.07
CA ASN A 672 2.89 -5.01 5.01
C ASN A 672 2.74 -3.52 4.74
N GLY A 673 2.13 -2.78 5.66
CA GLY A 673 1.61 -1.44 5.44
C GLY A 673 0.15 -1.43 4.99
N SER A 674 -0.42 -0.25 4.82
CA SER A 674 -1.80 -0.07 4.33
C SER A 674 -2.04 -0.82 3.01
N ALA A 675 -3.10 -1.64 2.95
CA ALA A 675 -3.45 -2.40 1.73
C ALA A 675 -3.84 -1.51 0.53
N GLY A 676 -4.23 -0.26 0.77
CA GLY A 676 -4.50 0.71 -0.33
C GLY A 676 -3.22 1.24 -0.99
N ILE A 677 -2.05 0.99 -0.39
CA ILE A 677 -0.74 1.44 -0.87
C ILE A 677 0.14 0.23 -1.21
N ASN A 678 0.06 -0.83 -0.40
CA ASN A 678 0.85 -2.04 -0.51
C ASN A 678 -0.01 -3.20 -1.00
N ASN A 679 0.51 -3.99 -1.93
CA ASN A 679 -0.25 -5.09 -2.53
C ASN A 679 -0.61 -6.19 -1.52
N LEU A 680 -1.89 -6.55 -1.46
CA LEU A 680 -2.39 -7.76 -0.78
C LEU A 680 -1.91 -9.04 -1.50
N THR A 681 -0.74 -9.52 -1.07
CA THR A 681 0.00 -10.58 -1.74
C THR A 681 -0.37 -11.95 -1.17
N VAL A 682 -0.53 -12.95 -2.04
CA VAL A 682 -0.89 -14.32 -1.64
C VAL A 682 0.37 -15.08 -1.19
N TYR A 683 0.30 -15.78 -0.06
CA TYR A 683 1.40 -16.61 0.44
C TYR A 683 0.92 -18.01 0.81
N PRO A 684 1.75 -19.05 0.63
CA PRO A 684 1.44 -20.37 1.15
C PRO A 684 1.57 -20.40 2.68
N LEU A 685 0.77 -21.25 3.33
CA LEU A 685 0.80 -21.43 4.79
C LEU A 685 1.41 -22.79 5.16
N PHE A 686 1.89 -22.89 6.41
CA PHE A 686 2.32 -24.13 7.06
C PHE A 686 3.51 -24.83 6.37
N GLY A 687 4.34 -24.08 5.66
CA GLY A 687 5.48 -24.61 4.90
C GLY A 687 5.07 -25.41 3.65
N GLN A 688 3.82 -25.28 3.21
CA GLN A 688 3.33 -25.87 1.95
C GLN A 688 3.81 -25.06 0.74
N SER A 689 3.62 -25.61 -0.46
CA SER A 689 3.87 -24.90 -1.73
C SER A 689 2.62 -24.21 -2.28
N GLU A 690 1.44 -24.73 -1.94
CA GLU A 690 0.16 -24.30 -2.45
C GLU A 690 -0.34 -23.04 -1.74
N THR A 691 -0.79 -22.06 -2.53
CA THR A 691 -1.31 -20.78 -2.05
C THR A 691 -2.82 -20.79 -1.78
N VAL A 692 -3.50 -21.86 -2.19
CA VAL A 692 -4.91 -22.13 -1.94
C VAL A 692 -5.01 -23.52 -1.31
N LEU A 693 -5.36 -23.58 -0.04
CA LEU A 693 -5.32 -24.80 0.75
C LEU A 693 -6.73 -25.38 0.95
N PRO A 694 -6.98 -26.67 0.67
CA PRO A 694 -8.26 -27.31 0.96
C PRO A 694 -8.67 -27.09 2.42
N TRP A 695 -9.96 -26.84 2.66
CA TRP A 695 -10.49 -26.48 3.98
C TRP A 695 -10.10 -27.49 5.06
N ASN A 696 -10.24 -28.80 4.79
CA ASN A 696 -9.86 -29.83 5.75
C ASN A 696 -8.35 -29.78 6.08
N THR A 697 -7.50 -29.54 5.08
CA THR A 697 -6.05 -29.38 5.29
C THR A 697 -5.76 -28.14 6.13
N PHE A 698 -6.38 -27.00 5.81
CA PHE A 698 -6.25 -25.77 6.58
C PHE A 698 -6.67 -25.99 8.05
N VAL A 699 -7.82 -26.62 8.28
CA VAL A 699 -8.32 -26.94 9.62
C VAL A 699 -7.36 -27.84 10.38
N THR A 700 -6.89 -28.92 9.75
CA THR A 700 -5.94 -29.85 10.37
C THR A 700 -4.63 -29.16 10.76
N GLN A 701 -4.09 -28.30 9.90
CA GLN A 701 -2.84 -27.58 10.17
C GLN A 701 -3.02 -26.53 11.28
N MET A 702 -4.08 -25.71 11.22
CA MET A 702 -4.38 -24.70 12.25
C MET A 702 -4.58 -25.34 13.62
N ARG A 703 -5.31 -26.46 13.71
CA ARG A 703 -5.58 -27.17 14.97
C ARG A 703 -4.35 -27.80 15.64
N GLN A 704 -3.20 -27.88 14.96
CA GLN A 704 -1.96 -28.30 15.61
C GLN A 704 -1.51 -27.33 16.69
N PHE A 705 -1.91 -26.06 16.59
CA PHE A 705 -1.47 -25.03 17.53
C PHE A 705 -2.57 -24.12 18.05
N ALA A 706 -3.75 -24.08 17.41
CA ALA A 706 -4.86 -23.21 17.79
C ALA A 706 -5.34 -23.43 19.22
N ILE A 707 -5.75 -22.33 19.87
CA ILE A 707 -6.48 -22.33 21.13
C ILE A 707 -7.88 -21.79 20.83
N GLU A 708 -8.85 -22.68 20.81
CA GLU A 708 -10.24 -22.35 20.43
C GLU A 708 -11.10 -21.93 21.63
N ASP A 709 -10.73 -22.29 22.87
CA ASP A 709 -11.59 -22.06 24.02
C ASP A 709 -10.84 -21.63 25.29
N THR A 710 -11.59 -21.03 26.21
CA THR A 710 -11.07 -20.50 27.48
C THR A 710 -10.43 -21.59 28.33
N LYS A 711 -10.97 -22.81 28.36
CA LYS A 711 -10.44 -23.90 29.19
C LYS A 711 -9.08 -24.36 28.68
N THR A 712 -8.93 -24.52 27.37
CA THR A 712 -7.66 -24.83 26.72
C THR A 712 -6.64 -23.72 26.97
N TRP A 713 -7.05 -22.45 26.84
CA TRP A 713 -6.20 -21.31 27.15
C TRP A 713 -5.71 -21.32 28.61
N CYS A 714 -6.62 -21.48 29.58
CA CYS A 714 -6.29 -21.49 31.00
C CYS A 714 -5.32 -22.64 31.35
N THR A 715 -5.54 -23.81 30.76
CA THR A 715 -4.66 -24.98 30.92
C THR A 715 -3.27 -24.71 30.35
N ALA A 716 -3.20 -24.21 29.10
CA ALA A 716 -1.95 -23.88 28.42
C ALA A 716 -1.15 -22.82 29.18
N CYS A 717 -1.84 -21.81 29.73
CA CYS A 717 -1.25 -20.69 30.44
C CYS A 717 -0.97 -20.96 31.93
N GLY A 718 -1.51 -22.04 32.50
CA GLY A 718 -1.36 -22.38 33.92
C GLY A 718 -2.12 -21.45 34.86
N ASN A 719 -3.22 -20.83 34.40
CA ASN A 719 -4.06 -19.98 35.23
C ASN A 719 -5.25 -20.76 35.77
N SER A 720 -5.51 -20.64 37.07
CA SER A 720 -6.59 -21.35 37.79
C SER A 720 -7.54 -20.41 38.53
N THR A 721 -7.47 -19.09 38.29
CA THR A 721 -8.21 -18.07 39.04
C THR A 721 -9.18 -17.29 38.14
N GLY A 722 -10.16 -16.58 38.73
CA GLY A 722 -11.12 -15.75 37.98
C GLY A 722 -11.94 -16.57 36.97
N THR A 723 -12.04 -16.09 35.72
CA THR A 723 -12.72 -16.81 34.62
C THR A 723 -12.12 -18.19 34.34
N CYS A 724 -10.83 -18.39 34.66
CA CYS A 724 -10.20 -19.71 34.54
C CYS A 724 -10.64 -20.69 35.63
N ALA A 725 -11.01 -20.22 36.82
CA ALA A 725 -11.56 -21.10 37.85
C ALA A 725 -12.88 -21.73 37.36
N THR A 726 -13.79 -20.92 36.83
CA THR A 726 -15.05 -21.39 36.25
C THR A 726 -14.84 -22.28 35.03
N ALA A 727 -13.98 -21.87 34.08
CA ALA A 727 -13.72 -22.67 32.88
C ALA A 727 -13.07 -24.05 33.18
N LEU A 728 -12.36 -24.17 34.31
CA LEU A 728 -11.73 -25.41 34.77
C LEU A 728 -12.58 -26.20 35.78
N GLY A 729 -13.72 -25.67 36.23
CA GLY A 729 -14.56 -26.28 37.27
C GLY A 729 -13.92 -26.28 38.66
N LEU A 730 -13.12 -25.24 38.97
CA LEU A 730 -12.35 -25.08 40.22
C LEU A 730 -12.99 -24.07 41.20
N ASP A 731 -14.09 -23.42 40.83
CA ASP A 731 -14.81 -22.43 41.64
C ASP A 731 -15.73 -23.04 42.71
N GLY A 732 -15.80 -24.37 42.80
CA GLY A 732 -16.51 -25.07 43.86
C GLY A 732 -18.04 -25.00 43.76
N SER A 733 -18.59 -24.50 42.64
CA SER A 733 -20.01 -24.65 42.34
C SER A 733 -20.31 -26.09 41.94
N THR A 734 -20.90 -26.85 42.85
CA THR A 734 -21.58 -28.12 42.53
C THR A 734 -22.67 -27.86 41.50
N ASP A 735 -22.61 -28.55 40.36
CA ASP A 735 -23.68 -28.60 39.37
C ASP A 735 -25.01 -28.97 40.05
N ALA A 736 -25.90 -28.00 40.19
CA ALA A 736 -27.29 -28.23 40.51
C ALA A 736 -28.02 -28.66 39.22
N ASN A 737 -27.74 -29.88 38.75
CA ASN A 737 -28.68 -30.67 37.96
C ASN A 737 -28.25 -32.13 37.95
N GLY A 738 -28.94 -32.94 38.74
CA GLY A 738 -28.69 -34.37 38.87
C GLY A 738 -29.38 -35.21 37.80
N SER A 739 -28.70 -36.28 37.38
CA SER A 739 -29.30 -37.60 37.14
C SER A 739 -28.19 -38.64 37.29
N GLY A 740 -28.34 -39.57 38.25
CA GLY A 740 -27.25 -40.39 38.76
C GLY A 740 -26.99 -41.72 38.03
N SER A 741 -25.86 -42.37 38.36
CA SER A 741 -25.83 -43.65 39.10
C SER A 741 -24.40 -44.19 39.30
N SER A 742 -24.20 -44.74 40.52
CA SER A 742 -23.26 -45.78 40.98
C SER A 742 -21.74 -45.71 40.72
N GLY A 743 -21.01 -45.26 41.76
CA GLY A 743 -20.19 -46.13 42.62
C GLY A 743 -18.87 -46.73 42.09
N SER A 744 -17.73 -46.12 42.48
CA SER A 744 -16.47 -46.83 42.78
C SER A 744 -15.56 -45.93 43.64
N LYS A 745 -14.83 -46.55 44.57
CA LYS A 745 -14.14 -45.97 45.74
C LYS A 745 -13.06 -44.92 45.39
N GLY A 746 -13.03 -43.89 46.23
CA GLY A 746 -12.16 -42.72 46.09
C GLY A 746 -10.67 -43.00 46.27
N GLY A 747 -9.91 -42.46 45.32
CA GLY A 747 -8.54 -41.99 45.52
C GLY A 747 -8.53 -40.48 45.26
N VAL A 748 -8.02 -39.71 46.22
CA VAL A 748 -7.76 -38.27 46.03
C VAL A 748 -6.77 -38.14 44.86
N SER A 749 -7.12 -37.36 43.83
CA SER A 749 -6.27 -37.20 42.66
C SER A 749 -4.94 -36.54 43.03
N THR A 750 -3.87 -36.91 42.34
CA THR A 750 -2.50 -36.43 42.57
C THR A 750 -2.37 -34.89 42.62
N PRO A 751 -3.16 -34.07 41.88
CA PRO A 751 -3.13 -32.62 42.05
C PRO A 751 -3.68 -32.15 43.40
N VAL A 752 -4.76 -32.78 43.89
CA VAL A 752 -5.38 -32.43 45.18
C VAL A 752 -4.46 -32.81 46.36
N ALA A 753 -3.76 -33.94 46.25
CA ALA A 753 -2.72 -34.30 47.22
C ALA A 753 -1.55 -33.29 47.25
N GLY A 754 -1.17 -32.74 46.09
CA GLY A 754 -0.14 -31.70 45.98
C GLY A 754 -0.54 -30.37 46.62
N VAL A 755 -1.81 -29.94 46.45
CA VAL A 755 -2.34 -28.70 47.05
C VAL A 755 -2.43 -28.81 48.57
N ILE A 756 -2.87 -29.97 49.09
CA ILE A 756 -2.90 -30.24 50.54
C ILE A 756 -1.47 -30.23 51.11
N GLY A 757 -0.50 -30.84 50.43
CA GLY A 757 0.90 -30.81 50.83
C GLY A 757 1.49 -29.40 50.88
N ALA A 758 1.21 -28.57 49.86
CA ALA A 758 1.69 -27.18 49.82
C ALA A 758 1.08 -26.31 50.92
N LEU A 759 -0.22 -26.46 51.21
CA LEU A 759 -0.90 -25.71 52.28
C LEU A 759 -0.39 -26.10 53.67
N VAL A 760 -0.19 -27.40 53.94
CA VAL A 760 0.38 -27.85 55.22
C VAL A 760 1.81 -27.31 55.40
N THR A 761 2.62 -27.31 54.34
CA THR A 761 3.99 -26.80 54.38
C THR A 761 4.01 -25.28 54.66
N LEU A 762 3.11 -24.53 54.04
CA LEU A 762 2.98 -23.08 54.24
C LEU A 762 2.57 -22.75 55.69
N VAL A 763 1.61 -23.51 56.25
CA VAL A 763 1.16 -23.33 57.64
C VAL A 763 2.30 -23.62 58.62
N VAL A 764 3.10 -24.66 58.36
CA VAL A 764 4.27 -24.99 59.19
C VAL A 764 5.33 -23.87 59.11
N ILE A 765 5.64 -23.38 57.90
CA ILE A 765 6.61 -22.29 57.71
C ILE A 765 6.15 -21.01 58.40
N LEU A 766 4.87 -20.63 58.25
CA LEU A 766 4.30 -19.45 58.90
C LEU A 766 4.23 -19.62 60.42
N GLY A 767 3.96 -20.83 60.91
CA GLY A 767 4.03 -21.16 62.33
C GLY A 767 5.44 -21.00 62.91
N ILE A 768 6.46 -21.47 62.19
CA ILE A 768 7.87 -21.31 62.57
C ILE A 768 8.28 -19.84 62.53
N LEU A 769 7.91 -19.09 61.48
CA LEU A 769 8.17 -17.65 61.37
C LEU A 769 7.48 -16.86 62.49
N GLY A 770 6.25 -17.22 62.84
CA GLY A 770 5.53 -16.64 63.97
C GLY A 770 6.25 -16.90 65.29
N LEU A 771 6.74 -18.12 65.51
CA LEU A 771 7.51 -18.50 66.70
C LEU A 771 8.84 -17.71 66.79
N VAL A 772 9.54 -17.55 65.66
CA VAL A 772 10.79 -16.78 65.57
C VAL A 772 10.55 -15.30 65.86
N MET A 773 9.46 -14.70 65.35
CA MET A 773 9.12 -13.31 65.68
C MET A 773 8.75 -13.13 67.16
N LEU A 774 8.09 -14.12 67.76
CA LEU A 774 7.64 -14.07 69.15
C LEU A 774 8.79 -14.23 70.15
N ILE A 775 9.78 -15.08 69.85
CA ILE A 775 10.99 -15.27 70.68
C ILE A 775 12.03 -14.16 70.41
N GLY A 776 12.14 -13.69 69.16
CA GLY A 776 13.15 -12.71 68.73
C GLY A 776 12.79 -11.23 69.00
N GLY A 777 11.63 -10.95 69.59
CA GLY A 777 11.20 -9.58 69.92
C GLY A 777 10.92 -8.68 68.70
N LEU A 778 10.76 -9.24 67.51
CA LEU A 778 10.56 -8.50 66.26
C LEU A 778 9.07 -8.16 66.07
N ARG A 779 8.76 -6.88 65.88
CA ARG A 779 7.40 -6.40 65.57
C ARG A 779 7.32 -5.88 64.13
N LEU A 780 6.26 -6.26 63.42
CA LEU A 780 5.95 -5.72 62.10
C LEU A 780 5.42 -4.29 62.23
N VAL A 781 6.04 -3.32 61.55
CA VAL A 781 5.63 -1.91 61.54
C VAL A 781 5.18 -1.50 60.13
N LYS A 782 4.05 -0.79 60.05
CA LYS A 782 3.49 -0.26 58.80
C LYS A 782 4.35 0.88 58.25
N LYS A 783 4.74 0.78 56.97
CA LYS A 783 5.65 1.68 56.25
C LYS A 783 5.26 3.17 56.29
N SER A 784 3.98 3.49 56.49
CA SER A 784 3.46 4.88 56.55
C SER A 784 3.87 5.68 57.80
N LYS A 785 4.40 5.04 58.86
CA LYS A 785 4.87 5.73 60.06
C LYS A 785 6.31 6.25 59.99
N ILE A 786 7.09 5.89 58.97
CA ILE A 786 8.53 6.21 58.88
C ILE A 786 8.79 7.55 58.17
N ALA A 787 7.81 8.07 57.40
CA ALA A 787 8.03 9.20 56.49
C ALA A 787 7.76 10.61 57.08
N LYS A 788 7.60 10.78 58.40
CA LYS A 788 7.14 12.06 58.99
C LYS A 788 8.20 12.91 59.70
N ASP A 789 9.44 12.47 59.84
CA ASP A 789 10.45 13.19 60.63
C ASP A 789 11.73 13.50 59.84
N VAL A 790 11.74 14.58 59.03
CA VAL A 790 12.96 15.35 58.70
C VAL A 790 12.59 16.84 58.48
N PRO A 791 13.21 17.83 59.16
CA PRO A 791 12.87 19.25 59.08
C PRO A 791 13.75 20.07 58.10
N ALA A 792 13.22 21.22 57.67
CA ALA A 792 13.85 22.21 56.77
C ALA A 792 14.59 23.35 57.51
N ALA A 793 15.73 23.81 56.97
CA ALA A 793 16.45 25.06 57.30
C ALA A 793 17.36 25.40 56.07
N SER A 794 17.25 26.50 55.34
CA SER A 794 17.46 27.95 55.58
C SER A 794 18.74 28.48 54.89
N THR A 795 18.53 29.32 53.86
CA THR A 795 19.31 30.48 53.36
C THR A 795 20.75 30.77 53.86
N ALA A 796 21.67 31.01 52.91
CA ALA A 796 22.63 32.13 52.96
C ALA A 796 23.20 32.47 51.56
N GLU A 797 23.44 33.75 51.37
CA GLU A 797 23.77 34.53 50.18
C GLU A 797 25.30 34.73 50.06
N GLN A 798 25.88 34.73 48.85
CA GLN A 798 27.11 35.48 48.58
C GLN A 798 27.29 35.83 47.10
N THR A 799 27.54 37.12 46.91
CA THR A 799 27.71 37.91 45.68
C THR A 799 29.11 37.81 45.06
N GLY A 800 29.16 38.03 43.73
CA GLY A 800 30.34 38.42 42.94
C GLY A 800 30.34 37.67 41.60
N GLY A 801 30.26 38.25 40.40
CA GLY A 801 30.59 39.59 39.93
C GLY A 801 31.64 39.44 38.81
N ALA A 802 31.24 39.67 37.55
CA ALA A 802 32.01 40.28 36.45
C ALA A 802 31.62 39.73 35.07
N LYS A 803 31.49 40.68 34.14
CA LYS A 803 31.28 40.54 32.70
C LYS A 803 32.45 39.82 32.02
N HIS A 804 32.15 38.92 31.07
CA HIS A 804 32.45 39.11 29.66
C HIS A 804 31.64 38.15 28.79
#